data_AF-A0A7J6W4R8-F1
#
_entry.id   AF-A0A7J6W4R8-F1
#
_cell.length_a   1.000
_cell.length_b   1.000
_cell.length_c   1.000
_cell.angle_alpha   90.00
_cell.angle_beta   90.00
_cell.angle_gamma   90.00
#
_symmetry.space_group_name_H-M   'P 1'
#
loop_
_entity.id
_entity.type
_entity.pdbx_description
1 polymer ?
#
loop_
_entity_poly.entity_id
_entity_poly.type
_entity_poly.pdbx_seq_one_letter_code
_entity_poly.pdbx_strand_id
1 'polypeptide(L)'
;MEKKTRDLIFGLFWVLLASATLGIDGLNIWPMPSSFNYGARTLYLSKDFGLKTDGSTYADASGTLKDAFQRLLDIVESAHVIDTNLTYYNPSLLLKGMRVVISSPNDELQFGVDESYKLSIPSSGKPIYATLEAHTLYGALHGLQTFSQLCHFNFTTRIIEVHHAPWNIIDQPRFSYRGLLIDTSRHYQPLPMIKNVIDAMAYTKLNVLHWHIVDKQSFPLEIPSYPKLWNGAYSPSERYTMADAAEIVNYAKRRGINVLAELDVPGHALSWGIGYPSLWPSSDCPEPLDVSNEFTFKLIDGVLSDFSKVFKFKFVHLGGDEVDTSCWVITPHVRKWLSEHGLNETEAYQYFVLRAQQIAISHGYEIINWLSEHGLNETEAYQYFVLRAQQIAISHGYEIINWEETFNNFGNKLSRKTVVHNWLGGGVAQQVVAAGLRCIVSNQDQWYLDHLATTWQQFYMNEPLTNITNLQQQKLVIGGEVCMWGESVDGSDIEQTIWPRAAAAAERMWTPYDKLAKDPRQVTGRLSHFRCLLNQRGVAAAPLTGRGRAAPAEPGSCYKQWIIGKRKSPQNPRTHSSRQMWLCGYKRRDQDPSTSGSIENEIQMIGFDDEVTTKIPTQAQSVVEGSGSLMVSEFKPAPDVDYLQELLAIQQQGPRAIGFFGTRNMGFMHQELIEILSYAMVITKNHIFTSGASGTNAAVIRGALRAEKPELLTVILPQSLKKQPPESQELLSKVKNVIEKPYNDHLPLIEASRLCNMDIISHVQQVICFAFHDSRLLMETCQEAKNLRKIVTLFYLD
;
A
#
# COMPACT_ATOMS: atom_id res chain seq x y z
N MET A 1 48.90 53.00 7.17
CA MET A 1 48.34 51.94 8.04
C MET A 1 47.04 51.32 7.50
N GLU A 2 46.53 51.73 6.33
CA GLU A 2 45.16 51.34 5.89
C GLU A 2 45.03 50.01 5.13
N LYS A 3 46.13 49.37 4.71
CA LYS A 3 46.06 48.08 4.01
C LYS A 3 45.75 46.90 4.95
N LYS A 4 46.36 46.85 6.14
CA LYS A 4 46.12 45.77 7.12
C LYS A 4 44.71 45.79 7.74
N THR A 5 44.00 46.91 7.69
CA THR A 5 42.65 47.04 8.28
C THR A 5 41.56 46.54 7.34
N ARG A 6 41.73 46.61 6.01
CA ARG A 6 40.75 46.09 5.05
C ARG A 6 40.75 44.55 4.98
N ASP A 7 41.93 43.93 5.05
CA ASP A 7 42.05 42.47 5.01
C ASP A 7 41.47 41.81 6.28
N LEU A 8 41.57 42.46 7.43
CA LEU A 8 40.95 41.98 8.67
C LEU A 8 39.42 42.03 8.63
N ILE A 9 38.84 43.08 8.03
CA ILE A 9 37.38 43.26 7.92
C ILE A 9 36.77 42.30 6.88
N PHE A 10 37.45 42.05 5.75
CA PHE A 10 37.01 41.03 4.77
C PHE A 10 37.16 39.60 5.31
N GLY A 11 38.18 39.31 6.12
CA GLY A 11 38.33 38.02 6.79
C GLY A 11 37.22 37.75 7.82
N LEU A 12 36.86 38.75 8.63
CA LEU A 12 35.79 38.62 9.63
C LEU A 12 34.39 38.45 9.01
N PHE A 13 34.12 39.06 7.85
CA PHE A 13 32.84 38.88 7.15
C PHE A 13 32.67 37.47 6.55
N TRP A 14 33.76 36.80 6.15
CA TRP A 14 33.70 35.40 5.69
C TRP A 14 33.64 34.39 6.85
N VAL A 15 34.23 34.69 8.00
CA VAL A 15 34.14 33.84 9.21
C VAL A 15 32.75 33.90 9.86
N LEU A 16 32.01 35.00 9.71
CA LEU A 16 30.63 35.15 10.20
C LEU A 16 29.53 34.72 9.21
N LEU A 17 29.88 34.31 7.98
CA LEU A 17 28.96 33.72 7.00
C LEU A 17 29.22 32.22 6.75
N ALA A 18 30.24 31.64 7.39
CA ALA A 18 30.56 30.21 7.33
C ALA A 18 29.83 29.35 8.39
N SER A 19 28.83 29.90 9.10
CA SER A 19 28.14 29.25 10.23
C SER A 19 26.63 29.09 10.01
N ALA A 20 26.20 28.54 8.86
CA ALA A 20 24.81 28.14 8.63
C ALA A 20 24.56 27.05 7.56
N THR A 21 25.57 26.29 7.11
CA THR A 21 25.38 25.11 6.25
C THR A 21 26.32 23.95 6.61
N LEU A 22 26.30 23.51 7.87
CA LEU A 22 26.63 22.12 8.15
C LEU A 22 25.52 21.26 7.53
N GLY A 23 25.90 20.40 6.58
CA GLY A 23 24.94 19.65 5.77
C GLY A 23 24.02 18.76 6.62
N ILE A 24 22.76 18.65 6.20
CA ILE A 24 21.75 17.76 6.81
C ILE A 24 22.07 16.26 6.50
N ASP A 25 23.09 16.00 5.68
CA ASP A 25 23.65 14.67 5.39
C ASP A 25 24.13 13.96 6.67
N GLY A 26 23.30 13.02 7.16
CA GLY A 26 23.60 12.15 8.29
C GLY A 26 22.49 12.05 9.35
N LEU A 27 21.53 12.98 9.36
CA LEU A 27 20.45 13.02 10.34
C LEU A 27 19.26 12.15 9.91
N ASN A 28 19.13 10.96 10.48
CA ASN A 28 18.12 9.96 10.10
C ASN A 28 16.79 10.06 10.90
N ILE A 29 16.26 11.28 11.07
CA ILE A 29 14.98 11.51 11.76
C ILE A 29 13.85 11.71 10.73
N TRP A 30 12.67 11.15 10.99
CA TRP A 30 11.46 11.27 10.19
C TRP A 30 10.17 11.23 11.04
N PRO A 31 9.22 12.17 10.90
CA PRO A 31 9.38 13.48 10.26
C PRO A 31 10.52 14.32 10.85
N MET A 32 11.08 15.24 10.05
CA MET A 32 12.09 16.19 10.51
C MET A 32 11.52 17.15 11.59
N PRO A 33 12.14 17.27 12.78
CA PRO A 33 11.66 18.17 13.83
C PRO A 33 11.73 19.65 13.47
N SER A 34 10.85 20.45 14.07
CA SER A 34 10.75 21.90 13.89
C SER A 34 12.05 22.64 14.24
N SER A 35 12.68 22.28 15.36
CA SER A 35 13.96 22.86 15.81
C SER A 35 14.78 21.81 16.56
N PHE A 36 16.09 21.75 16.28
CA PHE A 36 17.00 20.84 16.96
C PHE A 36 18.43 21.39 17.01
N ASN A 37 19.17 20.98 18.03
CA ASN A 37 20.62 21.12 18.15
C ASN A 37 21.22 19.80 18.66
N TYR A 38 22.44 19.48 18.23
CA TYR A 38 23.11 18.22 18.52
C TYR A 38 24.62 18.42 18.66
N GLY A 39 25.29 17.46 19.30
CA GLY A 39 26.74 17.44 19.49
C GLY A 39 27.45 16.32 18.75
N ALA A 40 28.56 15.87 19.34
CA ALA A 40 29.47 14.88 18.74
C ALA A 40 29.78 13.69 19.67
N ARG A 41 29.18 13.61 20.87
CA ARG A 41 29.42 12.48 21.78
C ARG A 41 28.43 11.34 21.54
N THR A 42 28.89 10.11 21.68
CA THR A 42 28.01 8.93 21.80
C THR A 42 27.78 8.62 23.27
N LEU A 43 26.53 8.35 23.62
CA LEU A 43 26.10 7.76 24.89
C LEU A 43 25.64 6.32 24.66
N TYR A 44 25.50 5.55 25.74
CA TYR A 44 25.09 4.15 25.67
C TYR A 44 23.88 3.93 26.59
N LEU A 45 22.87 3.20 26.10
CA LEU A 45 21.70 2.86 26.90
C LEU A 45 22.08 1.87 28.01
N SER A 46 21.63 2.11 29.24
CA SER A 46 21.84 1.16 30.34
C SER A 46 20.87 -0.02 30.26
N LYS A 47 21.27 -1.21 30.76
CA LYS A 47 20.41 -2.40 30.80
C LYS A 47 19.19 -2.23 31.73
N ASP A 48 19.29 -1.32 32.68
CA ASP A 48 18.27 -0.89 33.63
C ASP A 48 17.67 0.48 33.22
N PHE A 49 17.46 0.74 31.92
CA PHE A 49 16.94 2.02 31.43
C PHE A 49 15.51 2.28 31.93
N GLY A 50 15.39 3.10 32.98
CA GLY A 50 14.12 3.33 33.67
C GLY A 50 13.36 4.58 33.24
N LEU A 51 12.03 4.50 33.30
CA LEU A 51 11.15 5.67 33.26
C LEU A 51 11.13 6.35 34.64
N LYS A 52 11.21 7.68 34.65
CA LYS A 52 10.93 8.52 35.82
C LYS A 52 9.90 9.58 35.45
N THR A 53 8.99 9.88 36.37
CA THR A 53 7.96 10.92 36.21
C THR A 53 8.08 12.03 37.26
N ASP A 54 9.27 12.18 37.87
CA ASP A 54 9.53 13.22 38.89
C ASP A 54 9.15 14.61 38.36
N GLY A 55 8.21 15.29 39.04
CA GLY A 55 7.74 16.63 38.66
C GLY A 55 6.63 16.65 37.60
N SER A 56 6.19 15.50 37.09
CA SER A 56 4.98 15.39 36.26
C SER A 56 3.72 15.61 37.10
N THR A 57 2.72 16.32 36.56
CA THR A 57 1.37 16.38 37.13
C THR A 57 0.51 15.19 36.71
N TYR A 58 0.88 14.55 35.59
CA TYR A 58 0.20 13.37 35.07
C TYR A 58 0.56 12.13 35.89
N ALA A 59 -0.45 11.48 36.47
CA ALA A 59 -0.29 10.31 37.34
C ALA A 59 -0.26 8.95 36.60
N ASP A 60 -0.53 8.94 35.28
CA ASP A 60 -0.58 7.73 34.45
C ASP A 60 -1.55 6.66 34.98
N ALA A 61 -2.77 7.09 35.33
CA ALA A 61 -3.83 6.22 35.83
C ALA A 61 -4.34 5.22 34.77
N SER A 62 -4.29 5.59 33.49
CA SER A 62 -4.62 4.70 32.36
C SER A 62 -3.49 3.72 31.98
N GLY A 63 -2.29 3.90 32.54
CA GLY A 63 -1.09 3.12 32.18
C GLY A 63 -0.48 3.46 30.81
N THR A 64 -1.07 4.40 30.07
CA THR A 64 -0.71 4.68 28.67
C THR A 64 0.75 5.11 28.49
N LEU A 65 1.31 5.88 29.43
CA LEU A 65 2.72 6.31 29.37
C LEU A 65 3.68 5.14 29.66
N LYS A 66 3.35 4.28 30.63
CA LYS A 66 4.13 3.06 30.91
C LYS A 66 4.10 2.10 29.73
N ASP A 67 2.92 1.86 29.16
CA ASP A 67 2.75 1.04 27.95
C ASP A 67 3.57 1.60 26.79
N ALA A 68 3.56 2.93 26.58
CA ALA A 68 4.33 3.57 25.52
C ALA A 68 5.85 3.52 25.75
N PHE A 69 6.30 3.63 27.00
CA PHE A 69 7.70 3.46 27.37
C PHE A 69 8.18 2.01 27.19
N GLN A 70 7.34 1.02 27.50
CA GLN A 70 7.66 -0.37 27.23
C GLN A 70 7.76 -0.63 25.72
N ARG A 71 6.78 -0.18 24.92
CA ARG A 71 6.86 -0.27 23.45
C ARG A 71 8.11 0.41 22.87
N LEU A 72 8.53 1.54 23.44
CA LEU A 72 9.79 2.19 23.08
C LEU A 72 11.01 1.28 23.33
N LEU A 73 11.07 0.59 24.48
CA LEU A 73 12.12 -0.39 24.74
C LEU A 73 12.04 -1.54 23.73
N ASP A 74 10.87 -2.14 23.55
CA ASP A 74 10.68 -3.30 22.66
C ASP A 74 11.17 -3.02 21.22
N ILE A 75 10.88 -1.83 20.67
CA ILE A 75 11.35 -1.45 19.33
C ILE A 75 12.83 -1.04 19.29
N VAL A 76 13.40 -0.49 20.36
CA VAL A 76 14.82 -0.07 20.41
C VAL A 76 15.76 -1.24 20.70
N GLU A 77 15.30 -2.24 21.47
CA GLU A 77 16.01 -3.51 21.67
C GLU A 77 15.90 -4.43 20.44
N SER A 78 14.94 -4.16 19.53
CA SER A 78 14.94 -4.65 18.13
C SER A 78 15.18 -6.16 17.97
N ALA A 79 14.53 -6.98 18.80
CA ALA A 79 14.68 -8.44 18.82
C ALA A 79 16.14 -8.95 18.94
N HIS A 80 17.06 -8.13 19.46
CA HIS A 80 18.48 -8.44 19.57
C HIS A 80 18.91 -8.57 21.04
N VAL A 81 19.60 -9.66 21.37
CA VAL A 81 20.00 -9.95 22.75
C VAL A 81 21.13 -9.00 23.18
N ILE A 82 20.83 -8.14 24.17
CA ILE A 82 21.82 -7.27 24.83
C ILE A 82 22.64 -8.10 25.84
N ASP A 83 23.80 -8.56 25.37
CA ASP A 83 24.69 -9.49 26.08
C ASP A 83 26.07 -8.88 26.45
N THR A 84 26.28 -7.59 26.18
CA THR A 84 27.57 -6.95 26.45
C THR A 84 27.71 -6.49 27.89
N ASN A 85 28.86 -6.83 28.50
CA ASN A 85 29.19 -6.41 29.85
C ASN A 85 29.47 -4.89 29.90
N LEU A 86 28.48 -4.12 30.37
CA LEU A 86 28.53 -2.66 30.44
C LEU A 86 29.65 -2.11 31.35
N THR A 87 30.30 -2.94 32.18
CA THR A 87 31.40 -2.52 33.07
C THR A 87 32.64 -2.05 32.31
N TYR A 88 32.82 -2.43 31.04
CA TYR A 88 33.90 -1.94 30.19
C TYR A 88 33.69 -0.49 29.70
N TYR A 89 32.45 0.02 29.75
CA TYR A 89 32.15 1.39 29.35
C TYR A 89 32.22 2.33 30.55
N ASN A 90 32.76 3.53 30.32
CA ASN A 90 32.84 4.55 31.36
C ASN A 90 31.42 4.88 31.88
N PRO A 91 31.12 4.71 33.19
CA PRO A 91 29.79 4.98 33.74
C PRO A 91 29.28 6.41 33.50
N SER A 92 30.17 7.38 33.24
CA SER A 92 29.79 8.76 32.87
C SER A 92 29.33 8.92 31.42
N LEU A 93 29.17 7.83 30.65
CA LEU A 93 28.56 7.81 29.31
C LEU A 93 27.29 6.94 29.25
N LEU A 94 26.90 6.31 30.37
CA LEU A 94 25.68 5.50 30.46
C LEU A 94 24.46 6.39 30.69
N LEU A 95 23.50 6.33 29.76
CA LEU A 95 22.19 6.94 29.89
C LEU A 95 21.30 6.00 30.71
N LYS A 96 20.97 6.41 31.95
CA LYS A 96 20.32 5.56 32.96
C LYS A 96 18.79 5.51 32.87
N GLY A 97 18.19 6.33 32.02
CA GLY A 97 16.74 6.38 31.87
C GLY A 97 16.26 7.66 31.21
N MET A 98 14.94 7.82 31.17
CA MET A 98 14.27 9.04 30.75
C MET A 98 13.39 9.58 31.87
N ARG A 99 13.51 10.87 32.17
CA ARG A 99 12.53 11.63 32.93
C ARG A 99 11.50 12.21 31.96
N VAL A 100 10.24 11.82 32.11
CA VAL A 100 9.11 12.38 31.36
C VAL A 100 8.30 13.28 32.29
N VAL A 101 8.11 14.54 31.90
CA VAL A 101 7.37 15.55 32.65
C VAL A 101 6.20 16.01 31.78
N ILE A 102 4.98 15.72 32.23
CA ILE A 102 3.75 16.16 31.58
C ILE A 102 3.03 17.14 32.53
N SER A 103 2.69 18.32 32.04
CA SER A 103 2.09 19.41 32.85
C SER A 103 0.56 19.43 32.88
N SER A 104 -0.11 18.68 31.99
CA SER A 104 -1.55 18.41 32.05
C SER A 104 -1.82 17.13 32.86
N PRO A 105 -2.76 17.12 33.81
CA PRO A 105 -3.22 15.89 34.45
C PRO A 105 -4.20 15.07 33.59
N ASN A 106 -4.73 15.64 32.49
CA ASN A 106 -5.74 15.01 31.63
C ASN A 106 -5.11 14.18 30.49
N ASP A 107 -5.62 12.96 30.27
CA ASP A 107 -5.31 12.03 29.17
C ASP A 107 -6.54 11.69 28.29
N GLU A 108 -7.49 12.61 28.20
CA GLU A 108 -8.51 12.58 27.17
C GLU A 108 -7.93 12.98 25.80
N LEU A 109 -8.15 12.14 24.79
CA LEU A 109 -7.75 12.44 23.43
C LEU A 109 -8.85 13.28 22.78
N GLN A 110 -8.54 14.52 22.45
CA GLN A 110 -9.43 15.45 21.78
C GLN A 110 -8.79 15.97 20.50
N PHE A 111 -9.61 16.37 19.51
CA PHE A 111 -9.10 17.03 18.32
C PHE A 111 -8.42 18.36 18.67
N GLY A 112 -7.21 18.60 18.15
CA GLY A 112 -6.43 19.80 18.44
C GLY A 112 -5.78 19.81 19.82
N VAL A 113 -5.64 18.65 20.48
CA VAL A 113 -4.83 18.50 21.68
C VAL A 113 -3.37 18.94 21.42
N ASP A 114 -2.70 19.46 22.44
CA ASP A 114 -1.31 19.91 22.32
C ASP A 114 -0.36 18.71 22.20
N GLU A 115 0.15 18.53 20.98
CA GLU A 115 1.10 17.49 20.55
C GLU A 115 2.57 17.95 20.63
N SER A 116 2.85 19.12 21.20
CA SER A 116 4.22 19.66 21.30
C SER A 116 5.05 19.00 22.41
N TYR A 117 6.36 18.92 22.17
CA TYR A 117 7.32 18.40 23.14
C TYR A 117 8.71 19.02 23.01
N LYS A 118 9.49 18.87 24.07
CA LYS A 118 10.91 19.19 24.12
C LYS A 118 11.70 18.00 24.67
N LEU A 119 12.62 17.49 23.87
CA LEU A 119 13.50 16.36 24.21
C LEU A 119 14.94 16.86 24.38
N SER A 120 15.51 16.66 25.56
CA SER A 120 16.89 17.03 25.90
C SER A 120 17.68 15.81 26.36
N ILE A 121 18.81 15.52 25.71
CA ILE A 121 19.71 14.40 26.06
C ILE A 121 21.09 14.99 26.41
N PRO A 122 21.50 15.08 27.68
CA PRO A 122 22.75 15.74 28.07
C PRO A 122 23.99 14.87 27.80
N SER A 123 25.11 15.49 27.45
CA SER A 123 26.37 14.83 27.06
C SER A 123 27.31 14.46 28.21
N SER A 124 26.88 14.73 29.45
CA SER A 124 27.56 14.41 30.69
C SER A 124 26.63 14.62 31.88
N GLY A 125 26.76 13.80 32.92
CA GLY A 125 25.98 13.86 34.14
C GLY A 125 26.31 12.68 35.06
N LYS A 126 25.83 12.71 36.31
CA LYS A 126 26.02 11.63 37.29
C LYS A 126 24.77 11.50 38.19
N PRO A 127 23.78 10.65 37.84
CA PRO A 127 23.64 9.87 36.60
C PRO A 127 23.23 10.74 35.40
N ILE A 128 23.27 10.20 34.18
CA ILE A 128 22.70 10.84 32.98
C ILE A 128 21.27 10.35 32.78
N TYR A 129 20.32 11.28 32.65
CA TYR A 129 18.94 11.02 32.22
C TYR A 129 18.64 11.87 31.00
N ALA A 130 17.90 11.30 30.04
CA ALA A 130 17.21 12.11 29.04
C ALA A 130 16.01 12.79 29.72
N THR A 131 15.65 13.99 29.30
CA THR A 131 14.48 14.72 29.79
C THR A 131 13.53 14.97 28.63
N LEU A 132 12.28 14.58 28.80
CA LEU A 132 11.19 14.81 27.85
C LEU A 132 10.11 15.63 28.56
N GLU A 133 9.94 16.87 28.13
CA GLU A 133 8.92 17.81 28.62
C GLU A 133 7.81 17.92 27.57
N ALA A 134 6.54 17.79 27.97
CA ALA A 134 5.39 17.97 27.08
C ALA A 134 4.20 18.58 27.84
N HIS A 135 3.33 19.30 27.14
CA HIS A 135 2.11 19.82 27.78
C HIS A 135 1.13 18.70 28.11
N THR A 136 0.94 17.74 27.17
CA THR A 136 0.04 16.60 27.32
C THR A 136 0.76 15.26 27.14
N LEU A 137 0.07 14.17 27.48
CA LEU A 137 0.50 12.81 27.18
C LEU A 137 0.89 12.62 25.70
N TYR A 138 0.16 13.22 24.77
CA TYR A 138 0.34 12.98 23.33
C TYR A 138 1.63 13.61 22.78
N GLY A 139 2.00 14.80 23.28
CA GLY A 139 3.34 15.36 23.03
C GLY A 139 4.44 14.43 23.55
N ALA A 140 4.26 13.82 24.73
CA ALA A 140 5.22 12.84 25.25
C ALA A 140 5.28 11.56 24.38
N LEU A 141 4.17 11.06 23.82
CA LEU A 141 4.19 9.93 22.88
C LEU A 141 5.03 10.26 21.63
N HIS A 142 4.85 11.44 21.05
CA HIS A 142 5.65 11.89 19.89
C HIS A 142 7.13 12.07 20.23
N GLY A 143 7.44 12.54 21.44
CA GLY A 143 8.81 12.68 21.94
C GLY A 143 9.51 11.33 22.19
N LEU A 144 8.79 10.33 22.71
CA LEU A 144 9.26 8.94 22.81
C LEU A 144 9.55 8.37 21.42
N GLN A 145 8.65 8.58 20.45
CA GLN A 145 8.87 8.14 19.07
C GLN A 145 10.09 8.82 18.44
N THR A 146 10.31 10.12 18.66
CA THR A 146 11.53 10.80 18.19
C THR A 146 12.79 10.26 18.89
N PHE A 147 12.75 10.02 20.20
CA PHE A 147 13.88 9.40 20.92
C PHE A 147 14.22 8.00 20.36
N SER A 148 13.22 7.19 20.00
CA SER A 148 13.43 5.86 19.40
C SER A 148 14.30 5.88 18.13
N GLN A 149 14.28 6.98 17.38
CA GLN A 149 15.05 7.15 16.13
C GLN A 149 16.48 7.65 16.38
N LEU A 150 16.78 8.13 17.60
CA LEU A 150 18.14 8.51 18.02
C LEU A 150 18.92 7.32 18.58
N CYS A 151 18.25 6.21 18.87
CA CYS A 151 18.84 4.97 19.34
C CYS A 151 19.25 4.07 18.16
N HIS A 152 20.47 3.53 18.22
CA HIS A 152 21.01 2.64 17.20
C HIS A 152 21.63 1.40 17.84
N PHE A 153 21.18 0.20 17.46
CA PHE A 153 21.79 -1.06 17.92
C PHE A 153 23.09 -1.33 17.16
N ASN A 154 24.23 -1.33 17.87
CA ASN A 154 25.52 -1.67 17.28
C ASN A 154 25.78 -3.19 17.41
N PHE A 155 25.73 -3.90 16.28
CA PHE A 155 25.94 -5.35 16.20
C PHE A 155 27.33 -5.83 16.66
N THR A 156 28.36 -4.97 16.60
CA THR A 156 29.72 -5.32 17.02
C THR A 156 29.84 -5.31 18.54
N THR A 157 29.28 -4.28 19.17
CA THR A 157 29.33 -4.06 20.63
C THR A 157 28.08 -4.55 21.35
N ARG A 158 27.08 -5.10 20.63
CA ARG A 158 25.77 -5.61 21.11
C ARG A 158 25.11 -4.70 22.16
N ILE A 159 25.12 -3.40 21.88
CA ILE A 159 24.64 -2.35 22.77
C ILE A 159 23.85 -1.31 21.95
N ILE A 160 22.95 -0.60 22.62
CA ILE A 160 22.24 0.55 22.04
C ILE A 160 23.07 1.81 22.26
N GLU A 161 23.39 2.48 21.18
CA GLU A 161 24.16 3.72 21.13
C GLU A 161 23.22 4.89 20.81
N VAL A 162 23.43 6.03 21.48
CA VAL A 162 22.76 7.31 21.18
C VAL A 162 23.85 8.28 20.75
N HIS A 163 24.00 8.44 19.43
CA HIS A 163 25.00 9.32 18.83
C HIS A 163 24.64 10.80 19.04
N HIS A 164 25.60 11.69 18.77
CA HIS A 164 25.38 13.14 18.68
C HIS A 164 24.82 13.85 19.93
N ALA A 165 25.08 13.33 21.13
CA ALA A 165 24.84 14.06 22.37
C ALA A 165 25.76 15.30 22.50
N PRO A 166 25.28 16.43 23.08
CA PRO A 166 23.96 16.58 23.68
C PRO A 166 22.91 16.92 22.63
N TRP A 167 21.70 16.36 22.77
CA TRP A 167 20.55 16.74 21.96
C TRP A 167 19.69 17.76 22.68
N ASN A 168 19.13 18.70 21.92
CA ASN A 168 18.00 19.52 22.34
C ASN A 168 17.06 19.70 21.15
N ILE A 169 15.91 19.05 21.18
CA ILE A 169 14.86 19.06 20.14
C ILE A 169 13.63 19.75 20.73
N ILE A 170 13.03 20.67 19.97
CA ILE A 170 11.75 21.31 20.27
C ILE A 170 10.88 21.14 19.03
N ASP A 171 9.71 20.53 19.19
CA ASP A 171 8.93 20.05 18.05
C ASP A 171 7.43 20.05 18.33
N GLN A 172 6.66 20.21 17.26
CA GLN A 172 5.20 20.28 17.23
C GLN A 172 4.74 20.05 15.78
N PRO A 173 3.51 19.56 15.54
CA PRO A 173 2.99 19.41 14.19
C PRO A 173 2.66 20.74 13.53
N ARG A 174 2.83 20.80 12.20
CA ARG A 174 2.37 21.90 11.34
C ARG A 174 0.84 21.94 11.20
N PHE A 175 0.18 20.78 11.15
CA PHE A 175 -1.27 20.65 11.04
C PHE A 175 -1.86 19.73 12.12
N SER A 176 -3.07 20.06 12.60
CA SER A 176 -3.75 19.32 13.67
C SER A 176 -4.47 18.06 13.19
N TYR A 177 -4.85 17.99 11.91
CA TYR A 177 -5.43 16.79 11.28
C TYR A 177 -4.39 16.12 10.37
N ARG A 178 -4.01 14.88 10.66
CA ARG A 178 -3.03 14.11 9.89
C ARG A 178 -3.55 12.70 9.71
N GLY A 179 -4.39 12.54 8.69
CA GLY A 179 -5.22 11.37 8.44
C GLY A 179 -4.55 10.27 7.62
N LEU A 180 -5.04 9.06 7.82
CA LEU A 180 -4.92 7.92 6.90
C LEU A 180 -6.30 7.24 6.84
N LEU A 181 -6.91 7.19 5.65
CA LEU A 181 -8.11 6.38 5.40
C LEU A 181 -7.70 4.94 5.12
N ILE A 182 -8.40 3.98 5.73
CA ILE A 182 -8.42 2.58 5.32
C ILE A 182 -9.86 2.14 5.03
N ASP A 183 -10.04 1.47 3.91
CA ASP A 183 -11.27 0.79 3.52
C ASP A 183 -11.24 -0.67 4.00
N THR A 184 -12.27 -1.06 4.74
CA THR A 184 -12.46 -2.44 5.22
C THR A 184 -13.74 -3.09 4.70
N SER A 185 -14.43 -2.47 3.75
CA SER A 185 -15.63 -3.02 3.11
C SER A 185 -15.32 -3.67 1.77
N ARG A 186 -14.53 -3.01 0.90
CA ARG A 186 -14.18 -3.54 -0.43
C ARG A 186 -13.33 -4.81 -0.33
N HIS A 187 -12.47 -4.88 0.68
CA HIS A 187 -11.87 -6.12 1.19
C HIS A 187 -11.78 -6.05 2.72
N TYR A 188 -12.07 -7.18 3.39
CA TYR A 188 -11.99 -7.26 4.85
C TYR A 188 -10.53 -7.19 5.34
N GLN A 189 -10.28 -6.37 6.38
CA GLN A 189 -8.96 -6.23 6.99
C GLN A 189 -8.93 -6.89 8.38
N PRO A 190 -8.11 -7.93 8.62
CA PRO A 190 -8.02 -8.55 9.94
C PRO A 190 -7.61 -7.57 11.04
N LEU A 191 -8.17 -7.70 12.25
CA LEU A 191 -7.85 -6.81 13.38
C LEU A 191 -6.34 -6.64 13.68
N PRO A 192 -5.47 -7.67 13.58
CA PRO A 192 -4.03 -7.48 13.71
C PRO A 192 -3.45 -6.53 12.65
N MET A 193 -3.98 -6.55 11.42
CA MET A 193 -3.52 -5.69 10.33
C MET A 193 -3.89 -4.24 10.58
N ILE A 194 -5.14 -3.98 11.02
CA ILE A 194 -5.56 -2.63 11.45
C ILE A 194 -4.66 -2.12 12.60
N LYS A 195 -4.33 -2.98 13.57
CA LYS A 195 -3.42 -2.63 14.67
C LYS A 195 -2.00 -2.32 14.19
N ASN A 196 -1.46 -3.06 13.22
CA ASN A 196 -0.15 -2.78 12.63
C ASN A 196 -0.14 -1.43 11.87
N VAL A 197 -1.20 -1.12 11.12
CA VAL A 197 -1.36 0.19 10.46
C VAL A 197 -1.35 1.32 11.49
N ILE A 198 -2.05 1.17 12.62
CA ILE A 198 -2.05 2.13 13.74
C ILE A 198 -0.66 2.28 14.37
N ASP A 199 0.13 1.20 14.51
CA ASP A 199 1.52 1.29 14.97
C ASP A 199 2.40 2.09 13.97
N ALA A 200 2.26 1.84 12.67
CA ALA A 200 3.02 2.55 11.63
C ALA A 200 2.61 4.03 11.48
N MET A 201 1.33 4.35 11.70
CA MET A 201 0.84 5.73 11.86
C MET A 201 1.50 6.44 13.04
N ALA A 202 1.58 5.76 14.20
CA ALA A 202 2.26 6.31 15.38
C ALA A 202 3.76 6.53 15.11
N TYR A 203 4.41 5.62 14.36
CA TYR A 203 5.81 5.79 13.97
C TYR A 203 6.04 7.03 13.06
N THR A 204 5.05 7.41 12.26
CA THR A 204 5.10 8.56 11.35
C THR A 204 4.47 9.83 11.90
N LYS A 205 3.91 9.78 13.12
CA LYS A 205 3.17 10.86 13.79
C LYS A 205 1.87 11.29 13.08
N LEU A 206 1.23 10.40 12.32
CA LEU A 206 -0.18 10.56 11.93
C LEU A 206 -1.08 10.41 13.17
N ASN A 207 -2.25 11.07 13.20
CA ASN A 207 -3.08 11.20 14.41
C ASN A 207 -4.59 11.01 14.19
N VAL A 208 -5.04 10.69 12.97
CA VAL A 208 -6.42 10.27 12.68
C VAL A 208 -6.38 9.02 11.80
N LEU A 209 -7.00 7.94 12.26
CA LEU A 209 -7.39 6.80 11.44
C LEU A 209 -8.80 7.08 10.95
N HIS A 210 -8.96 7.31 9.66
CA HIS A 210 -10.27 7.34 9.03
C HIS A 210 -10.61 5.91 8.62
N TRP A 211 -11.57 5.31 9.34
CA TRP A 211 -11.98 3.95 9.11
C TRP A 211 -13.25 3.97 8.27
N HIS A 212 -13.10 3.66 6.98
CA HIS A 212 -14.19 3.45 6.05
C HIS A 212 -14.67 2.00 6.21
N ILE A 213 -15.70 1.82 7.04
CA ILE A 213 -16.04 0.51 7.62
C ILE A 213 -16.99 -0.30 6.73
N VAL A 214 -17.93 0.37 6.06
CA VAL A 214 -19.05 -0.21 5.32
C VAL A 214 -19.23 0.49 3.98
N ASP A 215 -19.57 -0.28 2.95
CA ASP A 215 -19.79 0.16 1.57
C ASP A 215 -20.68 -0.88 0.85
N LYS A 216 -20.86 -0.74 -0.45
CA LYS A 216 -21.64 -1.59 -1.35
C LYS A 216 -21.30 -3.07 -1.22
N GLN A 217 -20.02 -3.40 -1.13
CA GLN A 217 -19.54 -4.78 -1.22
C GLN A 217 -19.73 -5.55 0.10
N SER A 218 -19.56 -4.92 1.27
CA SER A 218 -19.81 -5.61 2.54
C SER A 218 -20.17 -4.70 3.74
N PHE A 219 -20.90 -5.29 4.69
CA PHE A 219 -21.23 -4.69 5.99
C PHE A 219 -20.61 -5.53 7.13
N PRO A 220 -19.29 -5.38 7.40
CA PRO A 220 -18.57 -6.23 8.36
C PRO A 220 -18.80 -5.87 9.83
N LEU A 221 -19.34 -4.69 10.14
CA LEU A 221 -19.52 -4.21 11.52
C LEU A 221 -20.84 -4.69 12.15
N GLU A 222 -20.79 -5.13 13.41
CA GLU A 222 -21.97 -5.41 14.23
C GLU A 222 -22.69 -4.11 14.62
N ILE A 223 -24.00 -4.03 14.37
CA ILE A 223 -24.88 -2.97 14.91
C ILE A 223 -25.91 -3.63 15.85
N PRO A 224 -25.75 -3.54 17.18
CA PRO A 224 -26.65 -4.20 18.13
C PRO A 224 -28.12 -3.81 18.00
N SER A 225 -28.42 -2.56 17.60
CA SER A 225 -29.78 -2.09 17.34
C SER A 225 -30.38 -2.70 16.05
N TYR A 226 -29.54 -3.09 15.09
CA TYR A 226 -29.93 -3.58 13.76
C TYR A 226 -29.10 -4.81 13.35
N PRO A 227 -29.16 -5.92 14.11
CA PRO A 227 -28.19 -7.01 14.00
C PRO A 227 -28.22 -7.77 12.67
N LYS A 228 -29.27 -7.62 11.85
CA LYS A 228 -29.28 -8.24 10.52
C LYS A 228 -28.38 -7.53 9.52
N LEU A 229 -27.99 -6.26 9.72
CA LEU A 229 -27.04 -5.55 8.83
C LEU A 229 -25.76 -6.38 8.62
N TRP A 230 -25.33 -7.06 9.67
CA TRP A 230 -24.17 -7.95 9.69
C TRP A 230 -24.27 -9.16 8.72
N ASN A 231 -25.46 -9.47 8.19
CA ASN A 231 -25.63 -10.43 7.11
C ASN A 231 -25.02 -9.94 5.78
N GLY A 232 -24.77 -8.64 5.63
CA GLY A 232 -24.03 -8.06 4.52
C GLY A 232 -22.51 -8.25 4.60
N ALA A 233 -21.97 -8.86 5.66
CA ALA A 233 -20.56 -9.25 5.72
C ALA A 233 -20.26 -10.42 4.74
N TYR A 234 -19.04 -10.48 4.19
CA TYR A 234 -18.63 -11.54 3.26
C TYR A 234 -18.79 -12.96 3.83
N SER A 235 -18.43 -13.16 5.10
CA SER A 235 -18.63 -14.43 5.80
C SER A 235 -18.76 -14.22 7.31
N PRO A 236 -19.13 -15.25 8.09
CA PRO A 236 -19.11 -15.19 9.55
C PRO A 236 -17.74 -14.90 10.17
N SER A 237 -16.65 -15.10 9.43
CA SER A 237 -15.26 -14.88 9.88
C SER A 237 -14.72 -13.48 9.54
N GLU A 238 -15.39 -12.76 8.64
CA GLU A 238 -14.98 -11.46 8.10
C GLU A 238 -15.86 -10.36 8.69
N ARG A 239 -15.80 -10.26 10.02
CA ARG A 239 -16.72 -9.49 10.85
C ARG A 239 -16.01 -8.83 12.03
N TYR A 240 -16.44 -7.62 12.37
CA TYR A 240 -16.05 -6.88 13.57
C TYR A 240 -17.23 -6.80 14.53
N THR A 241 -17.05 -7.20 15.79
CA THR A 241 -18.01 -6.90 16.86
C THR A 241 -17.87 -5.44 17.32
N MET A 242 -18.86 -4.93 18.04
CA MET A 242 -18.72 -3.62 18.70
C MET A 242 -17.64 -3.63 19.79
N ALA A 243 -17.29 -4.79 20.34
CA ALA A 243 -16.17 -4.94 21.25
C ALA A 243 -14.81 -4.83 20.50
N ASP A 244 -14.71 -5.37 19.29
CA ASP A 244 -13.52 -5.22 18.45
C ASP A 244 -13.33 -3.77 18.02
N ALA A 245 -14.40 -3.08 17.61
CA ALA A 245 -14.36 -1.66 17.29
C ALA A 245 -13.93 -0.82 18.51
N ALA A 246 -14.46 -1.09 19.70
CA ALA A 246 -14.05 -0.43 20.94
C ALA A 246 -12.58 -0.69 21.31
N GLU A 247 -12.08 -1.90 21.07
CA GLU A 247 -10.67 -2.23 21.27
C GLU A 247 -9.76 -1.53 20.23
N ILE A 248 -10.15 -1.41 18.96
CA ILE A 248 -9.42 -0.61 17.97
C ILE A 248 -9.36 0.86 18.39
N VAL A 249 -10.48 1.45 18.83
CA VAL A 249 -10.53 2.83 19.35
C VAL A 249 -9.61 3.02 20.57
N ASN A 250 -9.64 2.10 21.53
CA ASN A 250 -8.74 2.12 22.70
C ASN A 250 -7.26 1.96 22.30
N TYR A 251 -6.96 1.03 21.39
CA TYR A 251 -5.61 0.75 20.90
C TYR A 251 -4.99 1.94 20.15
N ALA A 252 -5.80 2.66 19.37
CA ALA A 252 -5.46 3.92 18.73
C ALA A 252 -5.28 5.07 19.73
N LYS A 253 -6.20 5.21 20.71
CA LYS A 253 -6.09 6.23 21.78
C LYS A 253 -4.76 6.10 22.53
N ARG A 254 -4.31 4.89 22.85
CA ARG A 254 -3.02 4.62 23.53
C ARG A 254 -1.77 5.00 22.71
N ARG A 255 -1.96 5.47 21.48
CA ARG A 255 -0.94 5.96 20.54
C ARG A 255 -1.16 7.41 20.12
N GLY A 256 -2.18 8.08 20.66
CA GLY A 256 -2.54 9.45 20.26
C GLY A 256 -3.26 9.54 18.91
N ILE A 257 -3.82 8.42 18.42
CA ILE A 257 -4.56 8.35 17.16
C ILE A 257 -6.05 8.36 17.47
N ASN A 258 -6.77 9.29 16.87
CA ASN A 258 -8.22 9.34 16.88
C ASN A 258 -8.76 8.35 15.85
N VAL A 259 -9.94 7.78 16.08
CA VAL A 259 -10.64 6.98 15.06
C VAL A 259 -11.86 7.75 14.59
N LEU A 260 -11.81 8.22 13.35
CA LEU A 260 -12.93 8.75 12.60
C LEU A 260 -13.63 7.57 11.94
N ALA A 261 -14.88 7.31 12.29
CA ALA A 261 -15.68 6.32 11.60
C ALA A 261 -16.47 6.98 10.45
N GLU A 262 -16.54 6.29 9.32
CA GLU A 262 -17.38 6.64 8.19
C GLU A 262 -18.59 5.71 8.06
N LEU A 263 -19.71 6.31 7.68
CA LEU A 263 -20.88 5.66 7.14
C LEU A 263 -21.27 6.41 5.88
N ASP A 264 -20.88 5.90 4.70
CA ASP A 264 -21.35 6.50 3.46
C ASP A 264 -22.83 6.14 3.23
N VAL A 265 -23.63 7.18 2.97
CA VAL A 265 -25.07 7.12 2.72
C VAL A 265 -25.51 8.34 1.88
N PRO A 266 -26.48 8.20 0.95
CA PRO A 266 -27.29 7.01 0.67
C PRO A 266 -26.72 6.09 -0.42
N GLY A 267 -25.60 6.49 -1.05
CA GLY A 267 -24.83 5.65 -1.97
C GLY A 267 -24.17 4.48 -1.23
N HIS A 268 -23.41 3.66 -1.97
CA HIS A 268 -22.54 2.64 -1.37
C HIS A 268 -23.23 1.71 -0.34
N ALA A 269 -24.50 1.36 -0.59
CA ALA A 269 -25.38 0.77 0.43
C ALA A 269 -25.99 -0.60 0.10
N LEU A 270 -25.62 -1.23 -1.03
CA LEU A 270 -26.07 -2.58 -1.42
C LEU A 270 -26.01 -3.59 -0.26
N SER A 271 -24.88 -3.67 0.46
CA SER A 271 -24.65 -4.61 1.56
C SER A 271 -25.67 -4.48 2.70
N TRP A 272 -26.21 -3.30 2.94
CA TRP A 272 -27.13 -3.01 4.06
C TRP A 272 -28.46 -3.78 3.89
N GLY A 273 -28.97 -3.83 2.66
CA GLY A 273 -30.23 -4.51 2.37
C GLY A 273 -30.16 -6.03 2.31
N ILE A 274 -28.96 -6.65 2.32
CA ILE A 274 -28.82 -8.10 2.53
C ILE A 274 -29.43 -8.51 3.88
N GLY A 275 -29.25 -7.66 4.90
CA GLY A 275 -29.85 -7.83 6.23
C GLY A 275 -31.31 -7.41 6.31
N TYR A 276 -31.63 -6.30 5.66
CA TYR A 276 -32.94 -5.67 5.68
C TYR A 276 -33.38 -5.30 4.25
N PRO A 277 -33.94 -6.25 3.45
CA PRO A 277 -34.24 -6.01 2.03
C PRO A 277 -35.22 -4.86 1.75
N SER A 278 -35.95 -4.39 2.77
CA SER A 278 -36.77 -3.19 2.71
C SER A 278 -35.97 -1.88 2.62
N LEU A 279 -34.65 -1.91 2.82
CA LEU A 279 -33.76 -0.78 2.58
C LEU A 279 -33.44 -0.59 1.09
N TRP A 280 -33.70 -1.59 0.26
CA TRP A 280 -33.51 -1.51 -1.18
C TRP A 280 -34.78 -0.96 -1.85
N PRO A 281 -34.67 -0.05 -2.82
CA PRO A 281 -35.79 0.31 -3.69
C PRO A 281 -36.42 -0.94 -4.33
N SER A 282 -35.63 -1.90 -4.82
CA SER A 282 -36.12 -3.24 -5.17
C SER A 282 -34.99 -4.27 -5.21
N SER A 283 -35.32 -5.55 -5.38
CA SER A 283 -34.31 -6.60 -5.63
C SER A 283 -33.46 -6.33 -6.87
N ASP A 284 -34.05 -5.64 -7.86
CA ASP A 284 -33.45 -5.38 -9.17
C ASP A 284 -32.76 -4.00 -9.21
N CYS A 285 -32.98 -3.18 -8.17
CA CYS A 285 -32.38 -1.87 -7.95
C CYS A 285 -32.06 -1.70 -6.45
N PRO A 286 -30.94 -2.28 -5.99
CA PRO A 286 -30.62 -2.43 -4.55
C PRO A 286 -29.86 -1.23 -3.94
N GLU A 287 -29.59 -0.19 -4.70
CA GLU A 287 -28.94 1.04 -4.20
C GLU A 287 -29.36 2.22 -5.08
N PRO A 288 -29.27 3.47 -4.62
CA PRO A 288 -29.10 3.92 -3.23
C PRO A 288 -30.28 3.52 -2.34
N LEU A 289 -30.15 3.72 -1.02
CA LEU A 289 -31.17 3.35 -0.02
C LEU A 289 -32.59 3.85 -0.39
N ASP A 290 -33.63 3.05 -0.06
CA ASP A 290 -35.03 3.42 -0.30
C ASP A 290 -35.43 4.59 0.58
N VAL A 291 -35.62 5.73 -0.09
CA VAL A 291 -35.97 7.00 0.54
C VAL A 291 -37.45 7.14 0.90
N SER A 292 -38.31 6.33 0.30
CA SER A 292 -39.74 6.30 0.60
C SER A 292 -40.04 5.58 1.93
N ASN A 293 -39.10 4.76 2.41
CA ASN A 293 -39.28 3.90 3.57
C ASN A 293 -38.84 4.57 4.88
N GLU A 294 -39.77 4.75 5.82
CA GLU A 294 -39.45 5.25 7.18
C GLU A 294 -38.41 4.42 7.93
N PHE A 295 -38.33 3.12 7.63
CA PHE A 295 -37.40 2.22 8.30
C PHE A 295 -35.95 2.62 8.06
N THR A 296 -35.63 3.17 6.89
CA THR A 296 -34.29 3.63 6.50
C THR A 296 -33.72 4.65 7.50
N PHE A 297 -34.52 5.63 7.94
CA PHE A 297 -34.06 6.63 8.93
C PHE A 297 -33.94 6.08 10.34
N LYS A 298 -34.92 5.27 10.76
CA LYS A 298 -34.89 4.63 12.09
C LYS A 298 -33.64 3.77 12.21
N LEU A 299 -33.22 3.16 11.10
CA LEU A 299 -31.97 2.42 10.99
C LEU A 299 -30.75 3.33 11.09
N ILE A 300 -30.64 4.39 10.29
CA ILE A 300 -29.51 5.34 10.35
C ILE A 300 -29.38 5.97 11.75
N ASP A 301 -30.49 6.37 12.38
CA ASP A 301 -30.52 6.94 13.73
C ASP A 301 -29.98 5.96 14.79
N GLY A 302 -30.42 4.70 14.77
CA GLY A 302 -29.90 3.70 15.70
C GLY A 302 -28.46 3.26 15.41
N VAL A 303 -28.01 3.29 14.15
CA VAL A 303 -26.59 3.10 13.79
C VAL A 303 -25.75 4.23 14.39
N LEU A 304 -26.13 5.50 14.21
CA LEU A 304 -25.43 6.65 14.79
C LEU A 304 -25.47 6.64 16.34
N SER A 305 -26.59 6.19 16.92
CA SER A 305 -26.73 5.97 18.36
C SER A 305 -25.76 4.90 18.88
N ASP A 306 -25.62 3.76 18.19
CA ASP A 306 -24.63 2.72 18.53
C ASP A 306 -23.19 3.22 18.31
N PHE A 307 -22.92 3.95 17.23
CA PHE A 307 -21.62 4.58 16.98
C PHE A 307 -21.22 5.54 18.10
N SER A 308 -22.14 6.38 18.58
CA SER A 308 -21.89 7.32 19.68
C SER A 308 -21.44 6.66 20.98
N LYS A 309 -21.67 5.35 21.16
CA LYS A 309 -21.22 4.58 22.33
C LYS A 309 -19.73 4.21 22.23
N VAL A 310 -19.20 4.02 21.02
CA VAL A 310 -17.82 3.55 20.75
C VAL A 310 -16.93 4.64 20.16
N PHE A 311 -17.35 5.28 19.06
CA PHE A 311 -16.58 6.29 18.35
C PHE A 311 -16.76 7.66 19.01
N LYS A 312 -15.91 7.92 20.01
CA LYS A 312 -15.89 9.17 20.80
C LYS A 312 -15.15 10.33 20.12
N PHE A 313 -14.63 10.14 18.91
CA PHE A 313 -13.97 11.24 18.21
C PHE A 313 -14.99 12.33 17.88
N LYS A 314 -14.54 13.59 17.92
CA LYS A 314 -15.41 14.75 17.69
C LYS A 314 -16.01 14.77 16.29
N PHE A 315 -15.37 14.13 15.31
CA PHE A 315 -15.84 14.09 13.93
C PHE A 315 -16.48 12.74 13.57
N VAL A 316 -17.49 12.80 12.70
CA VAL A 316 -18.03 11.67 11.95
C VAL A 316 -18.01 12.01 10.46
N HIS A 317 -17.68 11.03 9.61
CA HIS A 317 -17.77 11.15 8.15
C HIS A 317 -19.06 10.48 7.69
N LEU A 318 -19.79 11.14 6.79
CA LEU A 318 -21.12 10.68 6.33
C LEU A 318 -21.13 10.44 4.80
N GLY A 319 -19.96 10.22 4.21
CA GLY A 319 -19.73 10.14 2.77
C GLY A 319 -20.51 11.20 1.98
N GLY A 320 -21.39 10.73 1.10
CA GLY A 320 -22.31 11.54 0.30
C GLY A 320 -21.85 11.75 -1.15
N ASP A 321 -20.99 10.86 -1.63
CA ASP A 321 -20.40 10.76 -2.96
C ASP A 321 -21.13 9.76 -3.88
N GLU A 322 -20.82 9.81 -5.19
CA GLU A 322 -21.24 8.90 -6.28
C GLU A 322 -22.71 8.38 -6.32
N VAL A 323 -23.68 9.11 -5.78
CA VAL A 323 -25.10 8.67 -5.71
C VAL A 323 -25.80 8.65 -7.09
N ASP A 324 -26.04 7.46 -7.64
CA ASP A 324 -26.92 7.24 -8.81
C ASP A 324 -28.41 7.18 -8.41
N THR A 325 -29.19 8.22 -8.72
CA THR A 325 -30.62 8.29 -8.35
C THR A 325 -31.56 7.52 -9.29
N SER A 326 -31.06 6.92 -10.38
CA SER A 326 -31.89 6.28 -11.41
C SER A 326 -32.78 5.15 -10.87
N CYS A 327 -32.34 4.45 -9.82
CA CYS A 327 -33.11 3.38 -9.18
C CYS A 327 -34.44 3.84 -8.55
N TRP A 328 -34.53 5.09 -8.09
CA TRP A 328 -35.78 5.64 -7.57
C TRP A 328 -36.80 5.94 -8.69
N VAL A 329 -36.34 6.29 -9.89
CA VAL A 329 -37.20 6.48 -11.08
C VAL A 329 -37.85 5.18 -11.51
N ILE A 330 -37.07 4.09 -11.57
CA ILE A 330 -37.54 2.84 -12.19
C ILE A 330 -38.43 2.00 -11.26
N THR A 331 -38.24 2.13 -9.94
CA THR A 331 -38.94 1.35 -8.91
C THR A 331 -40.41 1.78 -8.76
N PRO A 332 -41.42 0.90 -8.94
CA PRO A 332 -42.82 1.30 -8.98
C PRO A 332 -43.38 1.96 -7.72
N HIS A 333 -43.03 1.49 -6.51
CA HIS A 333 -43.55 2.13 -5.29
C HIS A 333 -42.84 3.44 -4.99
N VAL A 334 -41.53 3.55 -5.25
CA VAL A 334 -40.80 4.81 -5.09
C VAL A 334 -41.32 5.85 -6.10
N ARG A 335 -41.52 5.49 -7.38
CA ARG A 335 -42.17 6.34 -8.39
C ARG A 335 -43.60 6.74 -8.02
N LYS A 336 -44.38 5.81 -7.47
CA LYS A 336 -45.74 6.12 -7.01
C LYS A 336 -45.69 7.11 -5.84
N TRP A 337 -44.86 6.83 -4.85
CA TRP A 337 -44.70 7.65 -3.66
C TRP A 337 -44.17 9.06 -4.02
N LEU A 338 -43.22 9.14 -4.96
CA LEU A 338 -42.79 10.37 -5.65
C LEU A 338 -43.97 11.17 -6.21
N SER A 339 -44.76 10.53 -7.09
CA SER A 339 -45.93 11.15 -7.71
C SER A 339 -46.98 11.61 -6.71
N GLU A 340 -47.23 10.84 -5.63
CA GLU A 340 -48.16 11.18 -4.56
C GLU A 340 -47.74 12.42 -3.75
N HIS A 341 -46.44 12.72 -3.69
CA HIS A 341 -45.90 13.88 -2.97
C HIS A 341 -45.58 15.06 -3.90
N GLY A 342 -45.84 14.93 -5.21
CA GLY A 342 -45.52 15.95 -6.21
C GLY A 342 -44.02 16.09 -6.48
N LEU A 343 -43.27 15.00 -6.34
CA LEU A 343 -41.82 14.94 -6.42
C LEU A 343 -41.36 14.20 -7.70
N ASN A 344 -40.29 14.66 -8.33
CA ASN A 344 -39.39 13.91 -9.23
C ASN A 344 -38.29 13.17 -8.45
N GLU A 345 -37.47 12.34 -9.09
CA GLU A 345 -36.41 11.53 -8.46
C GLU A 345 -35.38 12.32 -7.62
N THR A 346 -35.06 13.55 -7.99
CA THR A 346 -34.20 14.44 -7.21
C THR A 346 -34.98 15.07 -6.04
N GLU A 347 -36.30 15.17 -6.16
CA GLU A 347 -37.24 15.57 -5.11
C GLU A 347 -37.63 14.40 -4.17
N ALA A 348 -37.54 13.12 -4.59
CA ALA A 348 -37.59 11.93 -3.71
C ALA A 348 -36.58 12.09 -2.58
N TYR A 349 -35.38 12.46 -3.00
CA TYR A 349 -34.27 12.73 -2.13
C TYR A 349 -34.53 13.94 -1.22
N GLN A 350 -35.24 14.99 -1.67
CA GLN A 350 -35.68 16.11 -0.80
C GLN A 350 -36.55 15.64 0.36
N TYR A 351 -37.56 14.81 0.10
CA TYR A 351 -38.44 14.34 1.17
C TYR A 351 -37.75 13.34 2.09
N PHE A 352 -36.77 12.57 1.61
CA PHE A 352 -35.93 11.72 2.46
C PHE A 352 -35.49 12.51 3.69
N VAL A 353 -34.87 13.65 3.42
CA VAL A 353 -34.39 14.60 4.41
C VAL A 353 -35.49 15.10 5.35
N LEU A 354 -36.64 15.50 4.80
CA LEU A 354 -37.74 16.10 5.55
C LEU A 354 -38.32 15.10 6.57
N ARG A 355 -38.31 13.79 6.25
CA ARG A 355 -38.71 12.74 7.20
C ARG A 355 -37.67 12.54 8.30
N ALA A 356 -36.38 12.50 7.97
CA ALA A 356 -35.28 12.53 8.94
C ALA A 356 -35.35 13.78 9.85
N GLN A 357 -35.89 14.88 9.30
CA GLN A 357 -36.08 16.12 10.03
C GLN A 357 -37.12 16.00 11.15
N GLN A 358 -38.29 15.44 10.87
CA GLN A 358 -39.35 15.33 11.89
C GLN A 358 -38.92 14.43 13.06
N ILE A 359 -38.13 13.38 12.80
CA ILE A 359 -37.60 12.49 13.85
C ILE A 359 -36.72 13.27 14.84
N ALA A 360 -35.69 13.99 14.38
CA ALA A 360 -34.83 14.75 15.29
C ALA A 360 -35.46 16.09 15.79
N ILE A 361 -36.61 16.53 15.26
CA ILE A 361 -37.42 17.61 15.87
C ILE A 361 -38.11 17.13 17.15
N SER A 362 -38.48 15.84 17.23
CA SER A 362 -39.12 15.24 18.42
C SER A 362 -38.24 15.26 19.69
N HIS A 363 -36.96 15.64 19.56
CA HIS A 363 -36.00 15.81 20.66
C HIS A 363 -35.85 17.27 21.17
N GLY A 364 -36.75 18.20 20.79
CA GLY A 364 -37.00 19.41 21.59
C GLY A 364 -36.72 20.78 20.96
N TYR A 365 -37.14 21.01 19.71
CA TYR A 365 -37.19 22.36 19.11
C TYR A 365 -38.52 22.58 18.37
N GLU A 366 -39.18 23.73 18.57
CA GLU A 366 -40.39 24.10 17.82
C GLU A 366 -40.07 24.55 16.39
N ILE A 367 -40.93 24.19 15.43
CA ILE A 367 -40.94 24.78 14.07
C ILE A 367 -42.39 25.06 13.63
N ILE A 368 -42.61 26.26 13.10
CA ILE A 368 -43.86 26.71 12.45
C ILE A 368 -43.69 26.65 10.92
N ASN A 369 -44.81 26.45 10.22
CA ASN A 369 -44.97 26.45 8.75
C ASN A 369 -44.02 27.39 7.99
N TRP A 370 -43.15 26.81 7.17
CA TRP A 370 -42.34 27.53 6.16
C TRP A 370 -42.25 26.80 4.80
N LEU A 371 -42.42 25.47 4.80
CA LEU A 371 -42.14 24.58 3.67
C LEU A 371 -43.28 24.48 2.61
N SER A 372 -44.40 25.18 2.81
CA SER A 372 -45.55 25.14 1.90
C SER A 372 -45.49 26.15 0.74
N GLU A 373 -44.53 27.09 0.74
CA GLU A 373 -44.65 28.33 -0.06
C GLU A 373 -43.57 28.52 -1.15
N HIS A 374 -42.54 27.66 -1.25
CA HIS A 374 -41.28 28.03 -1.93
C HIS A 374 -40.77 27.16 -3.09
N GLY A 375 -41.44 26.06 -3.48
CA GLY A 375 -41.20 25.33 -4.75
C GLY A 375 -39.72 25.16 -5.17
N LEU A 376 -38.97 24.37 -4.39
CA LEU A 376 -37.50 24.27 -4.46
C LEU A 376 -37.00 23.28 -5.52
N ASN A 377 -35.78 23.49 -6.04
CA ASN A 377 -35.22 22.69 -7.14
C ASN A 377 -34.14 21.65 -6.73
N GLU A 378 -33.62 20.94 -7.73
CA GLU A 378 -32.64 19.84 -7.65
C GLU A 378 -31.43 20.11 -6.72
N THR A 379 -30.76 21.27 -6.87
CA THR A 379 -29.57 21.60 -6.06
C THR A 379 -29.94 21.87 -4.59
N GLU A 380 -31.15 22.34 -4.35
CA GLU A 380 -31.65 22.66 -3.02
C GLU A 380 -32.04 21.40 -2.21
N ALA A 381 -32.09 20.24 -2.87
CA ALA A 381 -32.36 18.92 -2.30
C ALA A 381 -31.20 18.31 -1.53
N TYR A 382 -30.10 18.08 -2.25
CA TYR A 382 -28.85 17.53 -1.71
C TYR A 382 -28.29 18.43 -0.61
N GLN A 383 -28.40 19.74 -0.83
CA GLN A 383 -28.21 20.79 0.16
C GLN A 383 -28.98 20.51 1.46
N TYR A 384 -30.26 20.18 1.37
CA TYR A 384 -31.07 19.92 2.55
C TYR A 384 -30.64 18.62 3.24
N PHE A 385 -30.34 17.55 2.50
CA PHE A 385 -29.96 16.22 3.06
C PHE A 385 -28.77 16.34 3.99
N VAL A 386 -27.69 16.85 3.44
CA VAL A 386 -26.42 17.01 4.14
C VAL A 386 -26.59 17.94 5.33
N LEU A 387 -27.33 19.06 5.19
CA LEU A 387 -27.61 19.96 6.31
C LEU A 387 -28.43 19.28 7.44
N ARG A 388 -29.29 18.29 7.15
CA ARG A 388 -30.04 17.60 8.21
C ARG A 388 -29.30 16.41 8.82
N ALA A 389 -28.58 15.62 8.02
CA ALA A 389 -27.68 14.59 8.54
C ALA A 389 -26.62 15.23 9.45
N GLN A 390 -26.10 16.41 9.06
CA GLN A 390 -25.26 17.25 9.91
C GLN A 390 -25.95 17.62 11.23
N GLN A 391 -27.22 18.03 11.22
CA GLN A 391 -27.95 18.39 12.46
C GLN A 391 -28.20 17.19 13.38
N ILE A 392 -28.47 15.99 12.85
CA ILE A 392 -28.63 14.76 13.66
C ILE A 392 -27.30 14.46 14.37
N ALA A 393 -26.20 14.37 13.63
CA ALA A 393 -24.90 14.09 14.22
C ALA A 393 -24.42 15.24 15.16
N ILE A 394 -24.73 16.51 14.87
CA ILE A 394 -24.53 17.64 15.80
C ILE A 394 -25.33 17.45 17.10
N SER A 395 -26.54 16.88 17.05
CA SER A 395 -27.34 16.60 18.26
C SER A 395 -26.73 15.51 19.14
N HIS A 396 -25.96 14.57 18.55
CA HIS A 396 -25.11 13.61 19.27
C HIS A 396 -23.74 14.18 19.68
N GLY A 397 -23.47 15.46 19.41
CA GLY A 397 -22.26 16.17 19.81
C GLY A 397 -21.13 16.23 18.77
N TYR A 398 -21.35 15.68 17.56
CA TYR A 398 -20.34 15.65 16.51
C TYR A 398 -20.18 17.00 15.76
N GLU A 399 -18.99 17.24 15.24
CA GLU A 399 -18.76 18.06 14.05
C GLU A 399 -18.63 17.14 12.83
N ILE A 400 -18.87 17.66 11.63
CA ILE A 400 -19.15 16.81 10.47
C ILE A 400 -18.10 17.02 9.41
N ILE A 401 -17.63 15.92 8.83
CA ILE A 401 -16.80 15.91 7.64
C ILE A 401 -17.65 15.32 6.50
N ASN A 402 -17.58 15.97 5.34
CA ASN A 402 -18.23 15.52 4.10
C ASN A 402 -17.25 15.68 2.93
N TRP A 403 -17.39 14.83 1.90
CA TRP A 403 -16.67 15.00 0.64
C TRP A 403 -17.04 16.29 -0.09
N GLU A 404 -16.18 16.73 -1.00
CA GLU A 404 -16.23 18.07 -1.60
C GLU A 404 -17.44 18.34 -2.50
N GLU A 405 -18.10 17.30 -3.00
CA GLU A 405 -19.38 17.36 -3.72
C GLU A 405 -20.40 18.22 -2.95
N THR A 406 -20.43 18.08 -1.62
CA THR A 406 -21.31 18.88 -0.74
C THR A 406 -20.99 20.38 -0.80
N PHE A 407 -19.72 20.73 -0.97
CA PHE A 407 -19.28 22.11 -1.12
C PHE A 407 -19.47 22.62 -2.56
N ASN A 408 -19.10 21.81 -3.54
CA ASN A 408 -19.19 22.13 -4.96
C ASN A 408 -20.65 22.41 -5.38
N ASN A 409 -21.61 21.70 -4.79
CA ASN A 409 -23.04 21.88 -5.09
C ASN A 409 -23.72 23.00 -4.27
N PHE A 410 -23.41 23.19 -2.98
CA PHE A 410 -24.13 24.17 -2.13
C PHE A 410 -23.31 24.79 -0.98
N GLY A 411 -21.99 24.93 -1.14
CA GLY A 411 -21.06 25.34 -0.09
C GLY A 411 -21.35 26.67 0.63
N ASN A 412 -22.14 27.57 0.03
CA ASN A 412 -22.56 28.83 0.66
C ASN A 412 -23.62 28.64 1.78
N LYS A 413 -24.31 27.49 1.81
CA LYS A 413 -25.37 27.17 2.78
C LYS A 413 -24.90 26.18 3.87
N LEU A 414 -23.69 25.61 3.74
CA LEU A 414 -23.08 24.71 4.74
C LEU A 414 -22.92 25.37 6.12
N SER A 415 -23.07 24.56 7.17
CA SER A 415 -22.80 25.00 8.54
C SER A 415 -21.34 25.41 8.71
N ARG A 416 -21.08 26.48 9.47
CA ARG A 416 -19.71 26.88 9.86
C ARG A 416 -18.97 25.84 10.70
N LYS A 417 -19.69 24.82 11.21
CA LYS A 417 -19.11 23.65 11.87
C LYS A 417 -18.72 22.52 10.91
N THR A 418 -19.12 22.56 9.65
CA THR A 418 -18.71 21.54 8.66
C THR A 418 -17.22 21.67 8.31
N VAL A 419 -16.59 20.54 8.05
CA VAL A 419 -15.28 20.40 7.42
C VAL A 419 -15.51 19.77 6.05
N VAL A 420 -14.91 20.32 5.00
CA VAL A 420 -14.96 19.77 3.65
C VAL A 420 -13.71 18.94 3.41
N HIS A 421 -13.86 17.75 2.84
CA HIS A 421 -12.79 16.85 2.48
C HIS A 421 -12.57 16.87 0.96
N ASN A 422 -11.46 17.47 0.51
CA ASN A 422 -11.15 17.72 -0.90
C ASN A 422 -10.40 16.55 -1.53
N TRP A 423 -10.96 15.97 -2.59
CA TRP A 423 -10.39 14.81 -3.29
C TRP A 423 -10.34 14.94 -4.82
N LEU A 424 -11.38 15.49 -5.48
CA LEU A 424 -11.49 15.51 -6.95
C LEU A 424 -10.38 16.30 -7.66
N GLY A 425 -9.78 17.30 -7.02
CA GLY A 425 -8.59 17.94 -7.57
C GLY A 425 -8.17 19.28 -6.96
N GLY A 426 -7.24 19.94 -7.67
CA GLY A 426 -6.64 21.20 -7.24
C GLY A 426 -7.59 22.40 -7.26
N GLY A 427 -7.50 23.25 -6.24
CA GLY A 427 -8.18 24.55 -6.18
C GLY A 427 -9.49 24.58 -5.39
N VAL A 428 -10.15 23.44 -5.17
CA VAL A 428 -11.38 23.41 -4.33
C VAL A 428 -11.07 23.77 -2.87
N ALA A 429 -9.94 23.30 -2.32
CA ALA A 429 -9.48 23.73 -0.98
C ALA A 429 -9.35 25.26 -0.83
N GLN A 430 -8.90 25.98 -1.87
CA GLN A 430 -8.84 27.44 -1.88
C GLN A 430 -10.24 28.08 -1.83
N GLN A 431 -11.21 27.49 -2.53
CA GLN A 431 -12.60 27.94 -2.54
C GLN A 431 -13.29 27.70 -1.19
N VAL A 432 -13.10 26.52 -0.59
CA VAL A 432 -13.62 26.16 0.75
C VAL A 432 -13.18 27.16 1.81
N VAL A 433 -11.88 27.47 1.89
CA VAL A 433 -11.37 28.43 2.88
C VAL A 433 -11.73 29.88 2.55
N ALA A 434 -11.88 30.22 1.26
CA ALA A 434 -12.39 31.53 0.84
C ALA A 434 -13.87 31.73 1.21
N ALA A 435 -14.68 30.68 1.14
CA ALA A 435 -16.06 30.69 1.65
C ALA A 435 -16.11 30.79 3.18
N GLY A 436 -15.01 30.46 3.89
CA GLY A 436 -14.89 30.52 5.36
C GLY A 436 -15.22 29.19 6.06
N LEU A 437 -15.04 28.06 5.39
CA LEU A 437 -15.21 26.71 5.92
C LEU A 437 -13.86 26.05 6.18
N ARG A 438 -13.83 25.02 7.04
CA ARG A 438 -12.61 24.23 7.29
C ARG A 438 -12.41 23.20 6.18
N CYS A 439 -11.15 22.88 5.87
CA CYS A 439 -10.79 21.94 4.81
C CYS A 439 -9.79 20.88 5.30
N ILE A 440 -10.00 19.64 4.89
CA ILE A 440 -9.00 18.56 4.82
C ILE A 440 -8.66 18.37 3.34
N VAL A 441 -7.39 18.15 3.01
CA VAL A 441 -6.90 17.92 1.64
C VAL A 441 -6.48 16.46 1.46
N SER A 442 -7.01 15.78 0.45
CA SER A 442 -6.68 14.39 0.07
C SER A 442 -6.56 14.14 -1.45
N ASN A 443 -6.53 15.21 -2.26
CA ASN A 443 -6.32 15.23 -3.73
C ASN A 443 -5.86 13.91 -4.37
N GLN A 444 -6.75 13.29 -5.14
CA GLN A 444 -6.59 11.99 -5.79
C GLN A 444 -5.35 11.84 -6.68
N ASP A 445 -4.89 12.94 -7.30
CA ASP A 445 -3.69 12.95 -8.14
C ASP A 445 -2.41 12.68 -7.36
N GLN A 446 -2.43 12.83 -6.03
CA GLN A 446 -1.21 12.87 -5.19
C GLN A 446 -1.28 12.02 -3.92
N TRP A 447 -2.43 11.91 -3.26
CA TRP A 447 -2.55 11.32 -1.91
C TRP A 447 -3.44 10.06 -1.82
N TYR A 448 -3.95 9.57 -2.95
CA TYR A 448 -4.55 8.22 -3.05
C TYR A 448 -3.46 7.16 -3.20
N LEU A 449 -3.47 6.15 -2.33
CA LEU A 449 -2.46 5.10 -2.21
C LEU A 449 -2.78 3.91 -3.13
N ASP A 450 -4.05 3.58 -3.31
CA ASP A 450 -4.57 2.67 -4.34
C ASP A 450 -4.09 3.04 -5.76
N HIS A 451 -3.86 4.33 -6.04
CA HIS A 451 -3.15 4.80 -7.23
C HIS A 451 -1.66 4.40 -7.19
N LEU A 452 -1.36 3.13 -7.52
CA LEU A 452 -0.01 2.53 -7.46
C LEU A 452 1.04 3.20 -8.36
N ALA A 453 0.62 3.96 -9.38
CA ALA A 453 1.50 4.76 -10.22
C ALA A 453 2.04 6.02 -9.51
N THR A 454 1.35 6.49 -8.47
CA THR A 454 1.68 7.72 -7.75
C THR A 454 2.85 7.47 -6.79
N THR A 455 3.98 8.12 -7.12
CA THR A 455 5.27 7.93 -6.45
C THR A 455 5.34 8.64 -5.10
N TRP A 456 6.19 8.16 -4.18
CA TRP A 456 6.37 8.82 -2.88
C TRP A 456 6.86 10.28 -3.01
N GLN A 457 7.52 10.63 -4.11
CA GLN A 457 7.93 12.00 -4.42
C GLN A 457 6.72 12.92 -4.67
N GLN A 458 5.67 12.44 -5.34
CA GLN A 458 4.40 13.17 -5.50
C GLN A 458 3.73 13.37 -4.13
N PHE A 459 3.61 12.31 -3.34
CA PHE A 459 3.12 12.39 -1.95
C PHE A 459 3.89 13.41 -1.10
N TYR A 460 5.22 13.48 -1.23
CA TYR A 460 6.06 14.44 -0.50
C TYR A 460 5.86 15.89 -0.96
N MET A 461 5.61 16.10 -2.25
CA MET A 461 5.59 17.43 -2.88
C MET A 461 4.20 18.08 -2.91
N ASN A 462 3.13 17.31 -2.70
CA ASN A 462 1.79 17.86 -2.52
C ASN A 462 1.75 18.83 -1.32
N GLU A 463 1.22 20.03 -1.49
CA GLU A 463 1.27 21.09 -0.47
C GLU A 463 -0.14 21.62 -0.18
N PRO A 464 -0.72 21.32 1.00
CA PRO A 464 -2.10 21.68 1.34
C PRO A 464 -2.45 23.17 1.26
N LEU A 465 -1.45 24.06 1.40
CA LEU A 465 -1.67 25.51 1.32
C LEU A 465 -1.43 26.10 -0.08
N THR A 466 -1.33 25.26 -1.12
CA THR A 466 -1.14 25.71 -2.51
C THR A 466 -2.22 26.74 -2.91
N ASN A 467 -1.78 27.88 -3.43
CA ASN A 467 -2.60 29.04 -3.82
C ASN A 467 -3.40 29.74 -2.69
N ILE A 468 -3.23 29.36 -1.41
CA ILE A 468 -3.89 30.00 -0.27
C ILE A 468 -2.91 30.98 0.40
N THR A 469 -2.93 32.25 0.00
CA THR A 469 -1.98 33.27 0.48
C THR A 469 -2.41 34.00 1.77
N ASN A 470 -3.71 33.99 2.10
CA ASN A 470 -4.24 34.67 3.28
C ASN A 470 -4.04 33.84 4.55
N LEU A 471 -3.34 34.38 5.55
CA LEU A 471 -2.99 33.68 6.79
C LEU A 471 -4.20 33.23 7.64
N GLN A 472 -5.37 33.87 7.54
CA GLN A 472 -6.57 33.40 8.24
C GLN A 472 -7.25 32.26 7.47
N GLN A 473 -7.22 32.29 6.14
CA GLN A 473 -7.69 31.19 5.30
C GLN A 473 -6.79 29.95 5.42
N GLN A 474 -5.47 30.12 5.54
CA GLN A 474 -4.54 29.02 5.79
C GLN A 474 -4.87 28.25 7.08
N LYS A 475 -5.33 28.93 8.14
CA LYS A 475 -5.76 28.28 9.41
C LYS A 475 -7.05 27.46 9.28
N LEU A 476 -7.82 27.65 8.22
CA LEU A 476 -9.01 26.85 7.94
C LEU A 476 -8.65 25.51 7.27
N VAL A 477 -7.47 25.40 6.65
CA VAL A 477 -6.90 24.09 6.27
C VAL A 477 -6.39 23.43 7.55
N ILE A 478 -7.18 22.52 8.13
CA ILE A 478 -6.83 21.87 9.39
C ILE A 478 -5.77 20.77 9.22
N GLY A 479 -5.56 20.34 7.97
CA GLY A 479 -4.52 19.41 7.58
C GLY A 479 -4.89 18.62 6.34
N GLY A 480 -4.55 17.33 6.34
CA GLY A 480 -4.72 16.47 5.17
C GLY A 480 -4.84 14.99 5.52
N GLU A 481 -5.14 14.21 4.51
CA GLU A 481 -5.33 12.77 4.58
C GLU A 481 -4.73 12.08 3.37
N VAL A 482 -4.20 10.88 3.58
CA VAL A 482 -3.86 9.94 2.51
C VAL A 482 -4.89 8.81 2.51
N CYS A 483 -5.40 8.45 1.35
CA CYS A 483 -6.50 7.49 1.23
C CYS A 483 -6.00 6.14 0.75
N MET A 484 -6.41 5.06 1.42
CA MET A 484 -6.13 3.68 1.01
C MET A 484 -7.47 2.97 0.75
N TRP A 485 -8.02 3.18 -0.44
CA TRP A 485 -9.23 2.50 -0.91
C TRP A 485 -8.97 1.02 -1.20
N GLY A 486 -10.00 0.19 -1.03
CA GLY A 486 -9.84 -1.25 -0.86
C GLY A 486 -10.13 -2.09 -2.11
N GLU A 487 -10.43 -1.52 -3.28
CA GLU A 487 -10.89 -2.27 -4.46
C GLU A 487 -9.86 -3.30 -4.96
N SER A 488 -8.58 -3.06 -4.70
CA SER A 488 -7.47 -3.91 -5.17
C SER A 488 -6.43 -4.23 -4.08
N VAL A 489 -6.74 -3.97 -2.82
CA VAL A 489 -5.82 -4.08 -1.68
C VAL A 489 -6.50 -4.79 -0.51
N ASP A 490 -5.83 -5.80 0.05
CA ASP A 490 -6.33 -6.63 1.15
C ASP A 490 -5.28 -6.79 2.26
N GLY A 491 -5.53 -7.70 3.22
CA GLY A 491 -4.61 -7.98 4.31
C GLY A 491 -3.24 -8.56 3.88
N SER A 492 -3.06 -8.93 2.61
CA SER A 492 -1.78 -9.41 2.07
C SER A 492 -0.87 -8.29 1.55
N ASP A 493 -1.41 -7.10 1.26
CA ASP A 493 -0.65 -6.01 0.65
C ASP A 493 -0.92 -4.57 1.14
N ILE A 494 -1.85 -4.37 2.08
CA ILE A 494 -2.14 -3.05 2.65
C ILE A 494 -0.90 -2.31 3.21
N GLU A 495 -0.01 -2.96 3.99
CA GLU A 495 1.18 -2.28 4.55
C GLU A 495 2.18 -1.83 3.48
N GLN A 496 2.41 -2.67 2.46
CA GLN A 496 3.34 -2.38 1.38
C GLN A 496 2.76 -1.35 0.40
N THR A 497 1.44 -1.23 0.31
CA THR A 497 0.81 -0.16 -0.46
C THR A 497 0.87 1.19 0.29
N ILE A 498 0.56 1.20 1.59
CA ILE A 498 0.58 2.43 2.41
C ILE A 498 2.01 2.97 2.60
N TRP A 499 2.96 2.12 3.01
CA TRP A 499 4.29 2.54 3.44
C TRP A 499 5.36 2.27 2.36
N PRO A 500 6.27 3.21 2.07
CA PRO A 500 6.55 4.45 2.79
C PRO A 500 5.85 5.71 2.23
N ARG A 501 4.88 5.58 1.32
CA ARG A 501 4.22 6.75 0.67
C ARG A 501 3.45 7.61 1.67
N ALA A 502 2.69 7.01 2.58
CA ALA A 502 2.02 7.74 3.66
C ALA A 502 3.03 8.44 4.60
N ALA A 503 4.22 7.89 4.81
CA ALA A 503 5.27 8.54 5.59
C ALA A 503 5.78 9.83 4.91
N ALA A 504 5.78 9.88 3.57
CA ALA A 504 6.14 11.08 2.81
C ALA A 504 5.14 12.22 3.03
N ALA A 505 3.83 11.92 3.02
CA ALA A 505 2.78 12.87 3.38
C ALA A 505 2.81 13.26 4.87
N ALA A 506 3.13 12.32 5.76
CA ALA A 506 3.26 12.60 7.19
C ALA A 506 4.33 13.65 7.51
N GLU A 507 5.48 13.64 6.82
CA GLU A 507 6.48 14.70 6.98
C GLU A 507 5.97 16.07 6.49
N ARG A 508 5.30 16.11 5.33
CA ARG A 508 4.66 17.33 4.80
C ARG A 508 3.63 17.94 5.76
N MET A 509 2.93 17.09 6.52
CA MET A 509 1.92 17.50 7.50
C MET A 509 2.47 17.79 8.91
N TRP A 510 3.65 17.27 9.26
CA TRP A 510 4.29 17.50 10.56
C TRP A 510 5.29 18.65 10.51
N THR A 511 6.23 18.63 9.57
CA THR A 511 7.39 19.53 9.54
C THR A 511 7.01 20.94 9.05
N PRO A 512 7.51 22.02 9.68
CA PRO A 512 7.27 23.39 9.23
C PRO A 512 7.72 23.63 7.79
N TYR A 513 6.99 24.49 7.06
CA TYR A 513 7.20 24.70 5.63
C TYR A 513 8.62 25.18 5.25
N ASP A 514 9.27 25.97 6.12
CA ASP A 514 10.64 26.44 5.92
C ASP A 514 11.71 25.35 6.10
N LYS A 515 11.34 24.21 6.73
CA LYS A 515 12.20 23.04 6.95
C LYS A 515 11.99 21.92 5.93
N LEU A 516 10.89 21.96 5.18
CA LEU A 516 10.59 20.97 4.14
C LEU A 516 11.51 21.14 2.93
N ALA A 517 11.98 20.02 2.37
CA ALA A 517 12.83 20.07 1.19
C ALA A 517 12.03 20.49 -0.05
N LYS A 518 12.64 21.35 -0.88
CA LYS A 518 12.09 21.77 -2.18
C LYS A 518 12.31 20.74 -3.29
N ASP A 519 13.18 19.76 -3.05
CA ASP A 519 13.52 18.69 -3.98
C ASP A 519 13.52 17.37 -3.19
N PRO A 520 12.66 16.38 -3.53
CA PRO A 520 12.57 15.13 -2.77
C PRO A 520 13.86 14.30 -2.81
N ARG A 521 14.77 14.56 -3.77
CA ARG A 521 16.09 13.92 -3.80
C ARG A 521 16.92 14.22 -2.54
N GLN A 522 16.70 15.36 -1.89
CA GLN A 522 17.38 15.75 -0.65
C GLN A 522 16.91 14.94 0.56
N VAL A 523 15.72 14.34 0.51
CA VAL A 523 15.14 13.55 1.62
C VAL A 523 15.10 12.05 1.35
N THR A 524 15.43 11.63 0.12
CA THR A 524 15.51 10.21 -0.28
C THR A 524 16.38 9.40 0.67
N GLY A 525 17.48 9.99 1.17
CA GLY A 525 18.36 9.34 2.15
C GLY A 525 17.63 9.01 3.46
N ARG A 526 17.01 10.02 4.08
CA ARG A 526 16.26 9.86 5.34
C ARG A 526 15.06 8.94 5.20
N LEU A 527 14.27 9.07 4.12
CA LEU A 527 13.11 8.21 3.89
C LEU A 527 13.53 6.74 3.66
N SER A 528 14.65 6.50 2.97
CA SER A 528 15.19 5.14 2.80
C SER A 528 15.63 4.53 4.14
N HIS A 529 16.22 5.33 5.03
CA HIS A 529 16.57 4.88 6.38
C HIS A 529 15.30 4.63 7.21
N PHE A 530 14.32 5.53 7.17
CA PHE A 530 13.07 5.36 7.91
C PHE A 530 12.26 4.15 7.41
N ARG A 531 12.25 3.88 6.11
CA ARG A 531 11.68 2.64 5.54
C ARG A 531 12.40 1.40 6.09
N CYS A 532 13.73 1.41 6.20
CA CYS A 532 14.45 0.32 6.88
C CYS A 532 13.99 0.12 8.34
N LEU A 533 13.78 1.22 9.06
CA LEU A 533 13.34 1.22 10.46
C LEU A 533 11.90 0.68 10.61
N LEU A 534 11.00 0.97 9.66
CA LEU A 534 9.68 0.36 9.58
C LEU A 534 9.79 -1.18 9.44
N ASN A 535 10.60 -1.67 8.50
CA ASN A 535 10.83 -3.10 8.31
C ASN A 535 11.44 -3.77 9.56
N GLN A 536 12.34 -3.10 10.29
CA GLN A 536 12.90 -3.60 11.55
C GLN A 536 11.85 -3.71 12.67
N ARG A 537 10.79 -2.89 12.61
CA ARG A 537 9.64 -2.90 13.52
C ARG A 537 8.51 -3.84 13.07
N GLY A 538 8.74 -4.65 12.04
CA GLY A 538 7.77 -5.63 11.53
C GLY A 538 6.77 -5.09 10.50
N VAL A 539 6.81 -3.81 10.14
CA VAL A 539 5.93 -3.21 9.13
C VAL A 539 6.48 -3.52 7.72
N ALA A 540 5.68 -4.14 6.86
CA ALA A 540 6.10 -4.58 5.53
C ALA A 540 6.20 -3.44 4.48
N ALA A 541 6.94 -2.37 4.79
CA ALA A 541 7.02 -1.19 3.91
C ALA A 541 7.70 -1.49 2.56
N ALA A 542 7.13 -0.98 1.47
CA ALA A 542 7.59 -1.15 0.10
C ALA A 542 8.97 -0.52 -0.19
N PRO A 543 9.59 -0.88 -1.33
CA PRO A 543 10.68 -0.12 -1.95
C PRO A 543 10.39 1.38 -2.08
N LEU A 544 11.44 2.21 -2.08
CA LEU A 544 11.34 3.57 -2.63
C LEU A 544 11.46 3.59 -4.17
N THR A 545 12.06 2.56 -4.76
CA THR A 545 12.27 2.40 -6.22
C THR A 545 12.43 0.92 -6.59
N GLY A 546 11.85 0.48 -7.70
CA GLY A 546 11.96 -0.92 -8.16
C GLY A 546 10.96 -1.86 -7.47
N ARG A 547 10.90 -3.12 -7.94
CA ARG A 547 9.77 -4.02 -7.64
C ARG A 547 9.81 -4.77 -6.29
N GLY A 548 10.87 -4.64 -5.49
CA GLY A 548 11.03 -5.33 -4.18
C GLY A 548 11.17 -6.86 -4.22
N ARG A 549 10.71 -7.51 -5.30
CA ARG A 549 10.74 -8.96 -5.56
C ARG A 549 11.99 -9.42 -6.33
N ALA A 550 12.98 -8.54 -6.53
CA ALA A 550 14.23 -8.85 -7.21
C ALA A 550 15.37 -8.97 -6.19
N ALA A 551 16.25 -9.95 -6.37
CA ALA A 551 17.46 -10.08 -5.54
C ALA A 551 18.36 -8.83 -5.68
N PRO A 552 18.94 -8.31 -4.58
CA PRO A 552 19.87 -7.20 -4.67
C PRO A 552 21.15 -7.63 -5.39
N ALA A 553 21.66 -6.76 -6.28
CA ALA A 553 22.81 -7.09 -7.13
C ALA A 553 24.13 -7.27 -6.37
N GLU A 554 24.26 -6.66 -5.18
CA GLU A 554 25.43 -6.75 -4.30
C GLU A 554 24.97 -6.85 -2.83
N PRO A 555 25.78 -7.46 -1.94
CA PRO A 555 25.56 -7.38 -0.49
C PRO A 555 25.50 -5.92 -0.01
N GLY A 556 24.42 -5.55 0.67
CA GLY A 556 24.23 -4.20 1.18
C GLY A 556 23.05 -4.12 2.13
N SER A 557 23.02 -3.07 2.95
CA SER A 557 21.87 -2.78 3.81
C SER A 557 20.62 -2.50 2.97
N CYS A 558 19.45 -2.65 3.56
CA CYS A 558 18.15 -2.25 3.00
C CYS A 558 18.09 -0.79 2.50
N TYR A 559 19.08 0.04 2.83
CA TYR A 559 19.31 1.37 2.27
C TYR A 559 20.06 1.31 0.92
N LYS A 560 21.19 0.59 0.87
CA LYS A 560 22.05 0.48 -0.32
C LYS A 560 21.42 -0.32 -1.45
N GLN A 561 20.57 -1.29 -1.15
CA GLN A 561 19.89 -2.15 -2.14
C GLN A 561 19.08 -1.33 -3.17
N TRP A 562 18.64 -0.11 -2.84
CA TRP A 562 17.91 0.78 -3.76
C TRP A 562 18.82 1.69 -4.62
N ILE A 563 20.03 2.01 -4.17
CA ILE A 563 20.91 3.00 -4.83
C ILE A 563 21.53 2.45 -6.13
N ILE A 564 21.61 1.12 -6.28
CA ILE A 564 22.36 0.44 -7.34
C ILE A 564 21.58 0.40 -8.69
N GLY A 565 20.39 1.01 -8.76
CA GLY A 565 19.65 1.19 -10.03
C GLY A 565 20.38 2.04 -11.09
N LYS A 566 21.38 2.85 -10.69
CA LYS A 566 22.28 3.52 -11.65
C LYS A 566 23.37 2.56 -12.11
N ARG A 567 23.22 2.02 -13.33
CA ARG A 567 24.32 1.39 -14.08
C ARG A 567 25.56 2.29 -14.01
N LYS A 568 26.65 1.81 -13.39
CA LYS A 568 27.96 2.42 -13.59
C LYS A 568 28.27 2.35 -15.08
N SER A 569 28.47 3.50 -15.73
CA SER A 569 29.18 3.52 -17.00
C SER A 569 30.58 2.92 -16.76
N PRO A 570 31.14 2.12 -17.68
CA PRO A 570 32.48 1.60 -17.50
C PRO A 570 33.49 2.75 -17.57
N GLN A 571 33.94 3.23 -16.40
CA GLN A 571 35.12 4.10 -16.35
C GLN A 571 36.33 3.28 -16.78
N ASN A 572 36.91 3.69 -17.89
CA ASN A 572 37.97 2.99 -18.61
C ASN A 572 39.30 3.09 -17.84
N PRO A 573 39.85 1.99 -17.26
CA PRO A 573 41.11 2.04 -16.54
C PRO A 573 42.25 1.58 -17.46
N ARG A 574 42.92 2.55 -18.10
CA ARG A 574 44.24 2.32 -18.72
C ARG A 574 45.29 3.20 -18.07
N THR A 575 46.15 2.59 -17.24
CA THR A 575 47.62 2.73 -17.34
C THR A 575 48.36 1.67 -16.51
N HIS A 576 48.92 0.69 -17.22
CA HIS A 576 50.20 -0.04 -16.99
C HIS A 576 50.66 -0.59 -15.62
N SER A 577 50.85 -1.94 -15.64
CA SER A 577 52.05 -2.69 -15.21
C SER A 577 52.32 -2.86 -13.69
N SER A 578 52.36 -4.08 -13.13
CA SER A 578 53.29 -5.14 -13.55
C SER A 578 52.94 -6.56 -13.03
N ARG A 579 53.46 -7.55 -13.76
CA ARG A 579 53.40 -9.03 -13.64
C ARG A 579 53.27 -9.68 -12.24
N GLN A 580 52.46 -10.75 -12.15
CA GLN A 580 52.98 -12.14 -12.07
C GLN A 580 51.93 -13.20 -12.49
N MET A 581 52.41 -14.31 -13.08
CA MET A 581 51.62 -15.46 -13.59
C MET A 581 51.33 -16.49 -12.50
N TRP A 582 50.34 -17.39 -12.71
CA TRP A 582 50.56 -18.85 -12.77
C TRP A 582 49.42 -19.55 -13.56
N LEU A 583 49.68 -20.78 -14.05
CA LEU A 583 48.87 -21.56 -15.02
C LEU A 583 47.66 -22.28 -14.34
N CYS A 584 46.67 -22.90 -15.00
CA CYS A 584 46.39 -23.28 -16.41
C CYS A 584 44.85 -23.46 -16.58
N GLY A 585 44.21 -23.53 -17.77
CA GLY A 585 44.65 -23.34 -19.15
C GLY A 585 44.32 -24.52 -20.10
N TYR A 586 43.32 -24.37 -20.99
CA TYR A 586 43.06 -25.28 -22.12
C TYR A 586 42.85 -24.49 -23.42
N LYS A 587 43.47 -24.93 -24.52
CA LYS A 587 43.43 -24.25 -25.84
C LYS A 587 42.22 -24.70 -26.66
N ARG A 588 41.67 -23.78 -27.45
CA ARG A 588 41.70 -23.95 -28.91
C ARG A 588 41.95 -22.61 -29.63
N ARG A 589 42.87 -22.68 -30.59
CA ARG A 589 43.14 -21.70 -31.65
C ARG A 589 41.95 -21.75 -32.67
N ASP A 590 41.78 -20.86 -33.64
CA ASP A 590 42.79 -20.23 -34.50
C ASP A 590 42.48 -18.80 -34.98
N GLN A 591 43.56 -18.01 -35.00
CA GLN A 591 44.06 -17.10 -36.04
C GLN A 591 43.14 -15.99 -36.60
N ASP A 592 43.41 -14.71 -36.32
CA ASP A 592 44.50 -13.81 -36.81
C ASP A 592 44.02 -12.91 -37.98
N PRO A 593 44.67 -11.75 -38.25
CA PRO A 593 43.97 -10.49 -37.97
C PRO A 593 44.14 -9.42 -39.07
N SER A 594 43.77 -8.16 -38.76
CA SER A 594 44.69 -6.99 -38.75
C SER A 594 44.14 -5.68 -39.35
N THR A 595 44.43 -4.58 -38.60
CA THR A 595 44.77 -3.19 -39.06
C THR A 595 43.79 -2.43 -39.97
N SER A 596 43.44 -1.15 -39.78
CA SER A 596 43.98 0.02 -39.06
C SER A 596 43.25 1.26 -39.63
N GLY A 597 43.37 2.46 -39.06
CA GLY A 597 43.14 3.70 -39.84
C GLY A 597 42.17 4.73 -39.26
N SER A 598 42.69 5.50 -38.32
CA SER A 598 42.21 6.76 -37.74
C SER A 598 41.61 7.87 -38.66
N ILE A 599 40.58 8.54 -38.11
CA ILE A 599 40.39 10.02 -38.02
C ILE A 599 39.74 10.81 -39.19
N GLU A 600 38.52 11.28 -38.88
CA GLU A 600 37.87 12.61 -39.10
C GLU A 600 37.62 13.26 -40.48
N ASN A 601 36.32 13.57 -40.65
CA ASN A 601 35.70 14.83 -41.11
C ASN A 601 35.44 15.16 -42.61
N GLU A 602 34.13 15.34 -42.84
CA GLU A 602 33.42 16.29 -43.72
C GLU A 602 33.17 16.01 -45.22
N ILE A 603 31.92 15.61 -45.47
CA ILE A 603 30.93 16.28 -46.36
C ILE A 603 31.05 16.07 -47.89
N GLN A 604 30.13 15.20 -48.36
CA GLN A 604 29.22 15.33 -49.52
C GLN A 604 29.39 14.53 -50.83
N MET A 605 28.23 13.96 -51.23
CA MET A 605 27.72 13.63 -52.57
C MET A 605 27.88 12.22 -53.18
N ILE A 606 26.82 11.43 -52.97
CA ILE A 606 26.10 10.54 -53.92
C ILE A 606 26.75 9.19 -54.34
N GLY A 607 26.09 8.09 -53.94
CA GLY A 607 26.25 6.76 -54.54
C GLY A 607 25.70 5.59 -53.69
N PHE A 608 24.38 5.36 -53.74
CA PHE A 608 23.62 4.09 -53.53
C PHE A 608 24.29 2.93 -52.74
N ASP A 609 23.76 2.41 -51.62
CA ASP A 609 22.42 1.83 -51.45
C ASP A 609 21.87 1.88 -50.00
N ASP A 610 20.57 2.20 -49.89
CA ASP A 610 19.58 1.88 -48.84
C ASP A 610 19.95 1.86 -47.34
N GLU A 611 19.99 3.06 -46.73
CA GLU A 611 19.36 3.31 -45.42
C GLU A 611 18.10 4.18 -45.62
N VAL A 612 16.95 3.75 -45.08
CA VAL A 612 15.80 4.64 -44.86
C VAL A 612 15.42 4.62 -43.38
N THR A 613 15.90 5.62 -42.66
CA THR A 613 15.26 6.05 -41.42
C THR A 613 14.14 7.03 -41.76
N THR A 614 12.96 6.92 -41.13
CA THR A 614 12.40 8.00 -40.26
C THR A 614 10.97 7.76 -39.80
N LYS A 615 10.72 8.19 -38.54
CA LYS A 615 9.50 8.83 -38.01
C LYS A 615 8.16 8.08 -38.13
N ILE A 616 7.79 7.46 -37.01
CA ILE A 616 6.40 7.12 -36.67
C ILE A 616 5.57 8.41 -36.56
N PRO A 617 4.44 8.56 -37.29
CA PRO A 617 3.49 9.66 -37.09
C PRO A 617 2.67 9.45 -35.80
N THR A 618 2.22 10.54 -35.18
CA THR A 618 1.27 10.46 -34.06
C THR A 618 -0.12 10.02 -34.54
N GLN A 619 -0.88 9.34 -33.67
CA GLN A 619 -2.20 8.74 -33.98
C GLN A 619 -3.24 9.68 -34.61
N ALA A 620 -3.06 11.00 -34.52
CA ALA A 620 -3.95 12.00 -35.12
C ALA A 620 -3.85 12.10 -36.66
N GLN A 621 -2.75 11.64 -37.28
CA GLN A 621 -2.58 11.74 -38.75
C GLN A 621 -3.08 10.53 -39.55
N SER A 622 -3.35 9.39 -38.90
CA SER A 622 -3.78 8.15 -39.56
C SER A 622 -5.30 8.04 -39.80
N VAL A 623 -6.06 9.12 -39.63
CA VAL A 623 -7.55 9.11 -39.67
C VAL A 623 -8.13 9.71 -40.96
N VAL A 624 -7.33 10.39 -41.79
CA VAL A 624 -7.87 11.26 -42.87
C VAL A 624 -7.65 10.75 -44.30
N GLU A 625 -6.57 10.03 -44.60
CA GLU A 625 -6.23 9.65 -45.99
C GLU A 625 -5.98 8.14 -46.13
N GLY A 626 -6.65 7.52 -47.11
CA GLY A 626 -6.64 6.07 -47.30
C GLY A 626 -6.19 5.60 -48.68
N SER A 627 -5.89 4.30 -48.74
CA SER A 627 -5.68 3.46 -49.95
C SER A 627 -4.36 3.60 -50.71
N GLY A 628 -3.64 2.48 -50.85
CA GLY A 628 -2.43 2.36 -51.68
C GLY A 628 -1.75 0.99 -51.57
N SER A 629 -2.37 -0.06 -52.11
CA SER A 629 -1.90 -1.46 -52.04
C SER A 629 -0.65 -1.74 -52.89
N LEU A 630 0.24 -2.63 -52.41
CA LEU A 630 1.08 -3.49 -53.26
C LEU A 630 1.31 -4.89 -52.67
N MET A 631 0.40 -5.80 -53.05
CA MET A 631 0.54 -7.26 -53.23
C MET A 631 1.24 -8.14 -52.17
N VAL A 632 0.40 -8.79 -51.36
CA VAL A 632 0.65 -10.10 -50.73
C VAL A 632 0.44 -11.21 -51.76
N SER A 633 1.34 -12.19 -51.87
CA SER A 633 1.04 -13.48 -52.50
C SER A 633 0.30 -14.38 -51.51
N GLU A 634 -0.85 -14.93 -51.93
CA GLU A 634 -1.78 -15.60 -51.03
C GLU A 634 -1.17 -16.82 -50.29
N PHE A 635 -1.11 -16.74 -48.97
CA PHE A 635 -1.31 -17.91 -48.12
C PHE A 635 -2.62 -17.73 -47.36
N LYS A 636 -3.72 -18.24 -47.92
CA LYS A 636 -5.02 -18.27 -47.24
C LYS A 636 -4.90 -19.19 -46.01
N PRO A 637 -5.23 -18.73 -44.79
CA PRO A 637 -5.54 -19.65 -43.70
C PRO A 637 -6.65 -20.59 -44.15
N ALA A 638 -6.56 -21.88 -43.81
CA ALA A 638 -7.68 -22.79 -44.02
C ALA A 638 -8.89 -22.34 -43.19
N PRO A 639 -10.14 -22.54 -43.66
CA PRO A 639 -11.31 -21.95 -43.01
C PRO A 639 -11.55 -22.45 -41.59
N ASP A 640 -12.19 -21.59 -40.80
CA ASP A 640 -12.72 -21.88 -39.46
C ASP A 640 -13.58 -23.17 -39.42
N VAL A 641 -13.04 -24.21 -38.81
CA VAL A 641 -13.80 -25.40 -38.34
C VAL A 641 -13.29 -25.87 -36.96
N ASP A 642 -12.32 -25.17 -36.35
CA ASP A 642 -11.49 -25.74 -35.28
C ASP A 642 -12.14 -25.69 -33.88
N TYR A 643 -12.89 -24.63 -33.58
CA TYR A 643 -13.60 -24.51 -32.29
C TYR A 643 -14.48 -25.72 -31.98
N LEU A 644 -15.10 -26.34 -32.99
CA LEU A 644 -15.98 -27.50 -32.79
C LEU A 644 -15.21 -28.76 -32.34
N GLN A 645 -13.98 -28.99 -32.80
CA GLN A 645 -13.18 -30.12 -32.32
C GLN A 645 -12.67 -29.87 -30.90
N GLU A 646 -12.23 -28.65 -30.58
CA GLU A 646 -11.84 -28.31 -29.21
C GLU A 646 -13.03 -28.36 -28.25
N LEU A 647 -14.20 -27.85 -28.64
CA LEU A 647 -15.42 -27.88 -27.83
C LEU A 647 -15.92 -29.31 -27.61
N LEU A 648 -15.91 -30.16 -28.64
CA LEU A 648 -16.22 -31.59 -28.52
C LEU A 648 -15.22 -32.30 -27.61
N ALA A 649 -13.92 -31.99 -27.72
CA ALA A 649 -12.88 -32.55 -26.87
C ALA A 649 -13.00 -32.04 -25.42
N ILE A 650 -13.49 -30.82 -25.18
CA ILE A 650 -13.83 -30.32 -23.83
C ILE A 650 -15.08 -31.05 -23.30
N GLN A 651 -16.14 -31.17 -24.09
CA GLN A 651 -17.42 -31.78 -23.72
C GLN A 651 -17.39 -33.31 -23.56
N GLN A 652 -16.37 -34.01 -24.08
CA GLN A 652 -16.19 -35.46 -23.89
C GLN A 652 -15.98 -35.81 -22.40
N GLN A 653 -17.05 -36.26 -21.74
CA GLN A 653 -17.00 -36.82 -20.39
C GLN A 653 -16.42 -38.24 -20.42
N GLY A 654 -15.10 -38.35 -20.21
CA GLY A 654 -14.41 -39.64 -20.13
C GLY A 654 -12.92 -39.50 -19.85
N PRO A 655 -12.24 -40.62 -19.50
CA PRO A 655 -10.79 -40.67 -19.31
C PRO A 655 -10.01 -40.21 -20.55
N ARG A 656 -8.95 -39.43 -20.35
CA ARG A 656 -8.04 -38.94 -21.40
C ARG A 656 -6.59 -39.30 -21.10
N ALA A 657 -5.75 -39.34 -22.14
CA ALA A 657 -4.31 -39.32 -21.99
C ALA A 657 -3.82 -37.86 -21.96
N ILE A 658 -3.07 -37.50 -20.91
CA ILE A 658 -2.62 -36.13 -20.61
C ILE A 658 -1.10 -36.09 -20.51
N GLY A 659 -0.47 -35.27 -21.36
CA GLY A 659 0.98 -35.05 -21.36
C GLY A 659 1.36 -33.90 -20.44
N PHE A 660 2.16 -34.18 -19.42
CA PHE A 660 2.70 -33.17 -18.52
C PHE A 660 4.15 -32.83 -18.87
N PHE A 661 4.43 -31.53 -19.02
CA PHE A 661 5.77 -31.00 -19.26
C PHE A 661 6.08 -29.84 -18.32
N GLY A 662 7.34 -29.68 -17.94
CA GLY A 662 7.77 -28.45 -17.32
C GLY A 662 9.24 -28.40 -16.92
N THR A 663 9.60 -27.27 -16.32
CA THR A 663 10.96 -26.92 -15.94
C THR A 663 11.51 -27.73 -14.76
N ARG A 664 12.84 -27.81 -14.67
CA ARG A 664 13.57 -28.34 -13.51
C ARG A 664 13.63 -27.32 -12.37
N ASN A 665 13.67 -26.04 -12.70
CA ASN A 665 13.85 -24.94 -11.75
C ASN A 665 12.48 -24.45 -11.27
N MET A 666 11.94 -25.09 -10.23
CA MET A 666 10.58 -24.79 -9.77
C MET A 666 10.51 -24.82 -8.24
N GLY A 667 9.87 -23.80 -7.65
CA GLY A 667 9.71 -23.66 -6.20
C GLY A 667 8.94 -24.81 -5.56
N PHE A 668 9.18 -25.06 -4.27
CA PHE A 668 8.63 -26.21 -3.54
C PHE A 668 7.09 -26.24 -3.54
N MET A 669 6.44 -25.12 -3.23
CA MET A 669 4.97 -24.99 -3.24
C MET A 669 4.34 -25.33 -4.60
N HIS A 670 4.97 -24.93 -5.70
CA HIS A 670 4.52 -25.30 -7.05
C HIS A 670 4.64 -26.81 -7.29
N GLN A 671 5.66 -27.48 -6.74
CA GLN A 671 5.76 -28.94 -6.81
C GLN A 671 4.63 -29.62 -6.05
N GLU A 672 4.24 -29.13 -4.87
CA GLU A 672 3.11 -29.67 -4.10
C GLU A 672 1.78 -29.52 -4.84
N LEU A 673 1.51 -28.35 -5.44
CA LEU A 673 0.31 -28.13 -6.24
C LEU A 673 0.23 -29.04 -7.47
N ILE A 674 1.36 -29.25 -8.15
CA ILE A 674 1.45 -30.14 -9.31
C ILE A 674 1.31 -31.61 -8.91
N GLU A 675 1.77 -31.99 -7.72
CA GLU A 675 1.56 -33.31 -7.13
C GLU A 675 0.08 -33.57 -6.82
N ILE A 676 -0.63 -32.58 -6.25
CA ILE A 676 -2.08 -32.65 -6.01
C ILE A 676 -2.85 -32.73 -7.34
N LEU A 677 -2.46 -31.94 -8.34
CA LEU A 677 -3.07 -31.95 -9.67
C LEU A 677 -2.92 -33.32 -10.36
N SER A 678 -1.70 -33.88 -10.40
CA SER A 678 -1.48 -35.18 -11.03
C SER A 678 -2.18 -36.32 -10.29
N TYR A 679 -2.24 -36.28 -8.94
CA TYR A 679 -3.04 -37.19 -8.14
C TYR A 679 -4.53 -37.13 -8.53
N ALA A 680 -5.13 -35.93 -8.60
CA ALA A 680 -6.54 -35.75 -8.96
C ALA A 680 -6.85 -36.26 -10.37
N MET A 681 -5.94 -36.05 -11.33
CA MET A 681 -6.08 -36.54 -12.71
C MET A 681 -6.09 -38.09 -12.78
N VAL A 682 -5.23 -38.78 -12.02
CA VAL A 682 -5.20 -40.25 -11.99
C VAL A 682 -6.38 -40.84 -11.20
N ILE A 683 -6.83 -40.18 -10.12
CA ILE A 683 -8.03 -40.58 -9.38
C ILE A 683 -9.27 -40.52 -10.29
N THR A 684 -9.39 -39.48 -11.12
CA THR A 684 -10.42 -39.32 -12.17
C THR A 684 -10.22 -40.22 -13.40
N LYS A 685 -9.29 -41.18 -13.32
CA LYS A 685 -8.97 -42.22 -14.33
C LYS A 685 -8.23 -41.76 -15.58
N ASN A 686 -7.72 -40.53 -15.62
CA ASN A 686 -6.89 -40.09 -16.74
C ASN A 686 -5.51 -40.77 -16.72
N HIS A 687 -4.96 -41.03 -17.91
CA HIS A 687 -3.62 -41.61 -18.09
C HIS A 687 -2.60 -40.49 -18.23
N ILE A 688 -1.64 -40.41 -17.31
CA ILE A 688 -0.59 -39.40 -17.34
C ILE A 688 0.63 -39.90 -18.11
N PHE A 689 1.10 -39.08 -19.05
CA PHE A 689 2.39 -39.22 -19.71
C PHE A 689 3.29 -38.06 -19.28
N THR A 690 4.55 -38.35 -18.93
CA THR A 690 5.53 -37.31 -18.58
C THR A 690 6.97 -37.79 -18.80
N SER A 691 7.95 -36.92 -18.57
CA SER A 691 9.38 -37.26 -18.66
C SER A 691 9.99 -37.57 -17.29
N GLY A 692 11.12 -38.28 -17.23
CA GLY A 692 11.75 -38.65 -15.94
C GLY A 692 12.61 -37.56 -15.26
N ALA A 693 12.48 -36.31 -15.66
CA ALA A 693 13.33 -35.22 -15.17
C ALA A 693 12.90 -34.68 -13.79
N SER A 694 13.84 -34.04 -13.08
CA SER A 694 13.57 -33.31 -11.82
C SER A 694 12.64 -32.09 -12.02
N GLY A 695 12.19 -31.48 -10.92
CA GLY A 695 11.25 -30.36 -10.94
C GLY A 695 9.82 -30.81 -11.24
N THR A 696 9.16 -30.17 -12.23
CA THR A 696 7.76 -30.43 -12.60
C THR A 696 7.47 -31.92 -12.80
N ASN A 697 8.28 -32.61 -13.61
CA ASN A 697 7.96 -33.97 -14.02
C ASN A 697 8.10 -34.97 -12.85
N ALA A 698 9.06 -34.75 -11.94
CA ALA A 698 9.19 -35.52 -10.70
C ALA A 698 7.99 -35.32 -9.76
N ALA A 699 7.46 -34.09 -9.65
CA ALA A 699 6.23 -33.83 -8.89
C ALA A 699 5.01 -34.55 -9.49
N VAL A 700 4.88 -34.52 -10.82
CA VAL A 700 3.83 -35.27 -11.54
C VAL A 700 3.92 -36.77 -11.24
N ILE A 701 5.11 -37.35 -11.31
CA ILE A 701 5.35 -38.78 -11.00
C ILE A 701 4.96 -39.10 -9.56
N ARG A 702 5.35 -38.29 -8.56
CA ARG A 702 4.97 -38.51 -7.16
C ARG A 702 3.45 -38.54 -6.96
N GLY A 703 2.73 -37.58 -7.53
CA GLY A 703 1.28 -37.46 -7.35
C GLY A 703 0.51 -38.57 -8.08
N ALA A 704 0.99 -38.96 -9.27
CA ALA A 704 0.44 -40.10 -10.00
C ALA A 704 0.68 -41.43 -9.25
N LEU A 705 1.86 -41.64 -8.67
CA LEU A 705 2.14 -42.82 -7.83
C LEU A 705 1.29 -42.85 -6.56
N ARG A 706 1.05 -41.69 -5.93
CA ARG A 706 0.18 -41.55 -4.74
C ARG A 706 -1.28 -41.96 -5.00
N ALA A 707 -1.71 -42.03 -6.25
CA ALA A 707 -3.06 -42.48 -6.62
C ALA A 707 -3.20 -44.02 -6.69
N GLU A 708 -2.11 -44.79 -6.45
CA GLU A 708 -2.08 -46.26 -6.39
C GLU A 708 -2.62 -47.00 -7.64
N LYS A 709 -2.61 -46.32 -8.80
CA LYS A 709 -3.01 -46.86 -10.12
C LYS A 709 -1.82 -46.86 -11.09
N PRO A 710 -0.83 -47.76 -10.90
CA PRO A 710 0.43 -47.73 -11.63
C PRO A 710 0.29 -47.97 -13.14
N GLU A 711 -0.83 -48.47 -13.62
CA GLU A 711 -1.17 -48.62 -15.03
C GLU A 711 -1.51 -47.29 -15.74
N LEU A 712 -1.94 -46.27 -15.00
CA LEU A 712 -2.33 -44.95 -15.53
C LEU A 712 -1.18 -43.93 -15.55
N LEU A 713 0.05 -44.37 -15.29
CA LEU A 713 1.26 -43.56 -15.43
C LEU A 713 2.20 -44.21 -16.45
N THR A 714 2.67 -43.41 -17.40
CA THR A 714 3.76 -43.79 -18.32
C THR A 714 4.81 -42.69 -18.33
N VAL A 715 6.08 -43.06 -18.11
CA VAL A 715 7.20 -42.12 -18.13
C VAL A 715 8.12 -42.45 -19.30
N ILE A 716 8.27 -41.52 -20.24
CA ILE A 716 9.18 -41.65 -21.37
C ILE A 716 10.46 -40.88 -21.05
N LEU A 717 11.61 -41.55 -21.11
CA LEU A 717 12.90 -40.91 -20.83
C LEU A 717 13.55 -40.42 -22.14
N PRO A 718 14.11 -39.20 -22.17
CA PRO A 718 14.76 -38.69 -23.38
C PRO A 718 16.03 -39.47 -23.76
N GLN A 719 16.66 -40.13 -22.79
CA GLN A 719 17.85 -40.97 -22.90
C GLN A 719 17.68 -42.19 -21.95
N SER A 720 18.66 -43.07 -21.83
CA SER A 720 18.59 -44.20 -20.88
C SER A 720 18.47 -43.78 -19.41
N LEU A 721 18.03 -44.70 -18.55
CA LEU A 721 17.87 -44.52 -17.10
C LEU A 721 19.20 -44.18 -16.42
N LYS A 722 20.31 -44.83 -16.85
CA LYS A 722 21.69 -44.55 -16.39
C LYS A 722 22.18 -43.12 -16.68
N LYS A 723 21.49 -42.35 -17.55
CA LYS A 723 21.78 -40.93 -17.81
C LYS A 723 20.99 -39.98 -16.91
N GLN A 724 20.01 -40.46 -16.15
CA GLN A 724 19.24 -39.65 -15.22
C GLN A 724 20.00 -39.45 -13.89
N PRO A 725 19.75 -38.36 -13.14
CA PRO A 725 20.31 -38.19 -11.79
C PRO A 725 19.91 -39.34 -10.84
N PRO A 726 20.70 -39.66 -9.79
CA PRO A 726 20.38 -40.74 -8.86
C PRO A 726 18.99 -40.61 -8.21
N GLU A 727 18.59 -39.40 -7.82
CA GLU A 727 17.25 -39.09 -7.27
C GLU A 727 16.12 -39.43 -8.25
N SER A 728 16.31 -39.12 -9.54
CA SER A 728 15.38 -39.51 -10.60
C SER A 728 15.35 -41.03 -10.77
N GLN A 729 16.50 -41.72 -10.71
CA GLN A 729 16.54 -43.19 -10.81
C GLN A 729 15.78 -43.86 -9.65
N GLU A 730 15.92 -43.35 -8.41
CA GLU A 730 15.18 -43.88 -7.26
C GLU A 730 13.66 -43.67 -7.41
N LEU A 731 13.22 -42.50 -7.87
CA LEU A 731 11.80 -42.23 -8.12
C LEU A 731 11.25 -43.09 -9.27
N LEU A 732 12.01 -43.24 -10.36
CA LEU A 732 11.64 -44.05 -11.52
C LEU A 732 11.59 -45.55 -11.22
N SER A 733 12.37 -46.05 -10.24
CA SER A 733 12.29 -47.45 -9.81
C SER A 733 10.92 -47.84 -9.20
N LYS A 734 10.10 -46.85 -8.84
CA LYS A 734 8.75 -47.00 -8.29
C LYS A 734 7.68 -46.93 -9.40
N VAL A 735 8.04 -46.59 -10.64
CA VAL A 735 7.14 -46.46 -11.79
C VAL A 735 7.09 -47.76 -12.59
N LYS A 736 5.86 -48.26 -12.85
CA LYS A 736 5.65 -49.54 -13.57
C LYS A 736 5.95 -49.46 -15.07
N ASN A 737 5.56 -48.37 -15.73
CA ASN A 737 5.73 -48.18 -17.18
C ASN A 737 6.77 -47.09 -17.46
N VAL A 738 8.05 -47.48 -17.53
CA VAL A 738 9.16 -46.58 -17.94
C VAL A 738 9.64 -47.00 -19.33
N ILE A 739 9.68 -46.05 -20.27
CA ILE A 739 10.14 -46.26 -21.65
C ILE A 739 11.47 -45.54 -21.82
N GLU A 740 12.56 -46.30 -21.91
CA GLU A 740 13.90 -45.77 -22.14
C GLU A 740 14.18 -45.52 -23.63
N LYS A 741 15.00 -44.50 -23.94
CA LYS A 741 15.49 -44.21 -25.30
C LYS A 741 17.02 -44.29 -25.35
N PRO A 742 17.64 -45.48 -25.13
CA PRO A 742 19.10 -45.61 -25.01
C PRO A 742 19.85 -45.22 -26.30
N TYR A 743 19.20 -45.30 -27.47
CA TYR A 743 19.78 -44.83 -28.73
C TYR A 743 20.00 -43.30 -28.74
N ASN A 744 19.31 -42.53 -27.91
CA ASN A 744 19.51 -41.08 -27.77
C ASN A 744 20.67 -40.72 -26.81
N ASP A 745 21.36 -41.69 -26.18
CA ASP A 745 22.44 -41.45 -25.19
C ASP A 745 23.60 -40.57 -25.70
N HIS A 746 23.74 -40.45 -27.02
CA HIS A 746 24.78 -39.68 -27.72
C HIS A 746 24.35 -38.25 -28.06
N LEU A 747 23.06 -37.93 -27.97
CA LEU A 747 22.52 -36.61 -28.30
C LEU A 747 22.69 -35.62 -27.13
N PRO A 748 22.79 -34.31 -27.40
CA PRO A 748 22.63 -33.27 -26.38
C PRO A 748 21.25 -33.39 -25.70
N LEU A 749 21.20 -33.17 -24.39
CA LEU A 749 19.98 -33.38 -23.59
C LEU A 749 18.78 -32.53 -24.04
N ILE A 750 19.02 -31.34 -24.59
CA ILE A 750 17.97 -30.47 -25.14
C ILE A 750 17.33 -31.08 -26.40
N GLU A 751 18.12 -31.73 -27.25
CA GLU A 751 17.63 -32.39 -28.47
C GLU A 751 16.92 -33.70 -28.14
N ALA A 752 17.51 -34.49 -27.24
CA ALA A 752 16.90 -35.71 -26.71
C ALA A 752 15.55 -35.41 -26.02
N SER A 753 15.46 -34.28 -25.29
CA SER A 753 14.19 -33.82 -24.71
C SER A 753 13.18 -33.36 -25.75
N ARG A 754 13.58 -32.70 -26.85
CA ARG A 754 12.66 -32.34 -27.94
C ARG A 754 12.02 -33.58 -28.58
N LEU A 755 12.84 -34.58 -28.92
CA LEU A 755 12.36 -35.85 -29.47
C LEU A 755 11.43 -36.58 -28.49
N CYS A 756 11.77 -36.59 -27.20
CA CYS A 756 10.95 -37.17 -26.13
C CYS A 756 9.60 -36.46 -25.98
N ASN A 757 9.58 -35.13 -26.09
CA ASN A 757 8.35 -34.35 -25.97
C ASN A 757 7.42 -34.61 -27.14
N MET A 758 7.95 -34.71 -28.37
CA MET A 758 7.16 -35.09 -29.55
C MET A 758 6.58 -36.51 -29.44
N ASP A 759 7.35 -37.45 -28.89
CA ASP A 759 6.87 -38.81 -28.62
C ASP A 759 5.71 -38.81 -27.61
N ILE A 760 5.83 -38.07 -26.50
CA ILE A 760 4.74 -37.88 -25.53
C ILE A 760 3.51 -37.21 -26.18
N ILE A 761 3.68 -36.15 -26.97
CA ILE A 761 2.58 -35.45 -27.67
C ILE A 761 1.81 -36.40 -28.58
N SER A 762 2.49 -37.35 -29.24
CA SER A 762 1.83 -38.32 -30.12
C SER A 762 0.85 -39.26 -29.39
N HIS A 763 1.07 -39.53 -28.10
CA HIS A 763 0.27 -40.46 -27.28
C HIS A 763 -0.91 -39.81 -26.53
N VAL A 764 -1.01 -38.48 -26.49
CA VAL A 764 -1.95 -37.75 -25.62
C VAL A 764 -3.01 -36.96 -26.40
N GLN A 765 -4.14 -36.63 -25.76
CA GLN A 765 -5.15 -35.71 -26.31
C GLN A 765 -5.04 -34.30 -25.72
N GLN A 766 -4.52 -34.19 -24.50
CA GLN A 766 -4.29 -32.91 -23.81
C GLN A 766 -2.83 -32.79 -23.37
N VAL A 767 -2.32 -31.56 -23.37
CA VAL A 767 -1.01 -31.17 -22.88
C VAL A 767 -1.17 -30.13 -21.76
N ILE A 768 -0.52 -30.37 -20.63
CA ILE A 768 -0.40 -29.40 -19.52
C ILE A 768 1.09 -29.06 -19.37
N CYS A 769 1.42 -27.78 -19.54
CA CYS A 769 2.81 -27.31 -19.53
C CYS A 769 3.04 -26.21 -18.49
N PHE A 770 4.14 -26.32 -17.75
CA PHE A 770 4.59 -25.34 -16.76
C PHE A 770 5.94 -24.74 -17.17
N ALA A 771 5.94 -23.48 -17.61
CA ALA A 771 7.09 -22.85 -18.27
C ALA A 771 7.33 -21.42 -17.77
N PHE A 772 8.57 -20.94 -17.87
CA PHE A 772 8.86 -19.50 -17.83
C PHE A 772 8.72 -18.90 -19.24
N HIS A 773 8.48 -17.60 -19.36
CA HIS A 773 8.36 -16.91 -20.67
C HIS A 773 9.59 -17.08 -21.59
N ASP A 774 10.76 -17.37 -21.04
CA ASP A 774 12.02 -17.60 -21.79
C ASP A 774 12.28 -19.09 -22.14
N SER A 775 11.39 -20.01 -21.74
CA SER A 775 11.59 -21.46 -21.84
C SER A 775 11.35 -22.01 -23.25
N ARG A 776 12.28 -21.70 -24.17
CA ARG A 776 12.21 -22.02 -25.62
C ARG A 776 11.69 -23.43 -25.93
N LEU A 777 12.28 -24.48 -25.35
CA LEU A 777 11.89 -25.87 -25.61
C LEU A 777 10.43 -26.18 -25.20
N LEU A 778 9.94 -25.58 -24.10
CA LEU A 778 8.57 -25.79 -23.63
C LEU A 778 7.57 -25.01 -24.47
N MET A 779 7.94 -23.81 -24.93
CA MET A 779 7.16 -23.03 -25.89
C MET A 779 7.08 -23.73 -27.26
N GLU A 780 8.19 -24.28 -27.76
CA GLU A 780 8.23 -25.18 -28.94
C GLU A 780 7.28 -26.37 -28.74
N THR A 781 7.36 -27.05 -27.58
CA THR A 781 6.49 -28.19 -27.23
C THR A 781 5.01 -27.83 -27.26
N CYS A 782 4.64 -26.66 -26.71
CA CYS A 782 3.26 -26.18 -26.74
C CYS A 782 2.79 -25.80 -28.14
N GLN A 783 3.66 -25.22 -28.97
CA GLN A 783 3.34 -24.88 -30.35
C GLN A 783 3.12 -26.15 -31.20
N GLU A 784 3.98 -27.16 -31.07
CA GLU A 784 3.80 -28.42 -31.80
C GLU A 784 2.57 -29.21 -31.33
N ALA A 785 2.24 -29.15 -30.03
CA ALA A 785 0.98 -29.70 -29.53
C ALA A 785 -0.25 -29.01 -30.16
N LYS A 786 -0.22 -27.67 -30.35
CA LYS A 786 -1.27 -26.94 -31.09
C LYS A 786 -1.29 -27.32 -32.57
N ASN A 787 -0.13 -27.41 -33.22
CA ASN A 787 -0.02 -27.83 -34.63
C ASN A 787 -0.64 -29.24 -34.85
N LEU A 788 -0.50 -30.13 -33.86
CA LEU A 788 -1.08 -31.47 -33.82
C LEU A 788 -2.50 -31.53 -33.22
N ARG A 789 -3.18 -30.40 -33.09
CA ARG A 789 -4.57 -30.24 -32.60
C ARG A 789 -4.83 -30.90 -31.25
N LYS A 790 -3.90 -30.76 -30.31
CA LYS A 790 -4.07 -31.17 -28.90
C LYS A 790 -4.61 -30.01 -28.08
N ILE A 791 -5.41 -30.29 -27.06
CA ILE A 791 -5.78 -29.27 -26.07
C ILE A 791 -4.50 -28.86 -25.32
N VAL A 792 -4.14 -27.57 -25.31
CA VAL A 792 -2.93 -27.08 -24.60
C VAL A 792 -3.31 -26.14 -23.46
N THR A 793 -3.01 -26.56 -22.23
CA THR A 793 -3.06 -25.73 -21.02
C THR A 793 -1.64 -25.30 -20.66
N LEU A 794 -1.32 -24.02 -20.84
CA LEU A 794 0.00 -23.46 -20.55
C LEU A 794 -0.08 -22.57 -19.30
N PHE A 795 0.66 -22.94 -18.26
CA PHE A 795 0.86 -22.17 -17.05
C PHE A 795 2.22 -21.49 -17.11
N TYR A 796 2.21 -20.15 -17.04
CA TYR A 796 3.44 -19.38 -16.84
C TYR A 796 3.80 -19.36 -15.35
N LEU A 797 5.04 -19.72 -15.05
CA LEU A 797 5.66 -19.53 -13.75
C LEU A 797 6.35 -18.16 -13.81
N ASP A 798 5.81 -17.17 -13.09
CA ASP A 798 6.32 -15.78 -13.03
C ASP A 798 6.94 -15.44 -11.66
#